data_AF-A0A7W4JCW4-F1
#
_entry.id   AF-A0A7W4JCW4-F1
#
_cell.length_a   1.000
_cell.length_b   1.000
_cell.length_c   1.000
_cell.angle_alpha   90.00
_cell.angle_beta   90.00
_cell.angle_gamma   90.00
#
_symmetry.space_group_name_H-M   'P 1'
#
loop_
_entity.id
_entity.type
_entity.pdbx_description
1 polymer ?
#
loop_
_entity_poly.entity_id
_entity_poly.type
_entity_poly.pdbx_seq_one_letter_code
_entity_poly.pdbx_strand_id
1 'polypeptide(L)'
;MTHAAPIRALVVGAGVTSCLLHLPRLAQLRDAGRLTLVEICDVMEERAVAARQKFGFSRCSGDALSGFERADVDAVYLFGDARMHYTLGMAALEQGKHVFAEKPIAPNYAAACRLAEMAQARGLVACGGHNRRFYRSMGEVRRLGGKAGWHSLEAVFHKPSHGVAPPFGASSWLTANGIHALDALLFINGSLPDHIATSVRPNSYAALLRWPDGARGSFLCNNNAGERREAYAFHAAGLTCRIDEEALHIARAGQTHTTPMPGLDDGFAAEHAAFLDAIAQRTEPPHGIAALAPSLRLAELIEAGFSGEVDWPETSPVRPVAVPRWFDEDPSDDGSPEDGPVGDGLSGTGSMLVVNARGLSLGRVTTSIDRPIVAIEDVLQSARPRPDIVAALIGTGPRVMTDALLDLMPNLRVAGLVGLSFARHNPEALIARDVALVNASRTYAENVAEFVLGLAILGRRRGFVSHQLMRNGGWGSVVQPDSWRGSALKAARAVRPIAARMGLEPLLRRGWRQARPLHGIAPAASTPTRALHGATTGLIGWGENARALAVRLVAAGAKVLVFSEHAPVGDIRAVGATPVALGEALAADIVSLHRGLTPATRHFLGSAELARLRPGAVLINVARAELIEPGALLARLKAGDIFACIDVFDREPPPARDPLRRLPNVFLTSHIAGSAEELRAGALAEVLHKMERHLGGAPVRLVTPTRLRTMT
;
A
#
# COMPACT_ATOMS: atom_id res chain seq x y z
N MET A 1 -6.98 36.72 -2.30
CA MET A 1 -5.52 36.47 -2.34
C MET A 1 -5.18 35.99 -3.74
N THR A 2 -4.31 36.69 -4.45
CA THR A 2 -3.86 36.27 -5.80
C THR A 2 -3.12 34.95 -5.65
N HIS A 3 -3.68 33.85 -6.18
CA HIS A 3 -2.97 32.57 -6.19
C HIS A 3 -1.68 32.74 -7.01
N ALA A 4 -0.52 32.62 -6.37
CA ALA A 4 0.76 32.61 -7.05
C ALA A 4 0.77 31.47 -8.08
N ALA A 5 1.41 31.69 -9.22
CA ALA A 5 1.53 30.65 -10.25
C ALA A 5 2.23 29.40 -9.68
N PRO A 6 1.83 28.19 -10.08
CA PRO A 6 2.46 26.96 -9.61
C PRO A 6 3.94 26.92 -10.00
N ILE A 7 4.79 26.48 -9.07
CA ILE A 7 6.23 26.33 -9.32
C ILE A 7 6.45 25.15 -10.28
N ARG A 8 7.22 25.36 -11.35
CA ARG A 8 7.47 24.35 -12.38
C ARG A 8 8.69 23.51 -12.02
N ALA A 9 8.48 22.23 -11.76
CA ALA A 9 9.50 21.34 -11.21
C ALA A 9 10.00 20.31 -12.24
N LEU A 10 11.32 20.15 -12.29
CA LEU A 10 12.01 19.02 -12.90
C LEU A 10 12.52 18.11 -11.79
N VAL A 11 12.35 16.79 -11.95
CA VAL A 11 12.82 15.78 -11.00
C VAL A 11 13.89 14.91 -11.64
N VAL A 12 15.01 14.72 -10.95
CA VAL A 12 16.08 13.81 -11.37
C VAL A 12 16.16 12.65 -10.37
N GLY A 13 15.94 11.43 -10.86
CA GLY A 13 15.96 10.20 -10.07
C GLY A 13 14.56 9.59 -9.87
N ALA A 14 14.23 8.57 -10.66
CA ALA A 14 13.02 7.75 -10.59
C ALA A 14 13.30 6.39 -9.89
N GLY A 15 14.20 6.39 -8.90
CA GLY A 15 14.52 5.23 -8.08
C GLY A 15 13.37 4.77 -7.17
N VAL A 16 13.56 3.63 -6.52
CA VAL A 16 12.54 3.01 -5.65
C VAL A 16 12.10 3.95 -4.53
N THR A 17 13.04 4.59 -3.85
CA THR A 17 12.76 5.51 -2.73
C THR A 17 11.97 6.73 -3.18
N SER A 18 12.36 7.38 -4.29
CA SER A 18 11.64 8.56 -4.80
C SER A 18 10.23 8.21 -5.26
N CYS A 19 10.06 7.09 -5.95
CA CYS A 19 8.74 6.59 -6.37
C CYS A 19 7.83 6.18 -5.21
N LEU A 20 8.39 5.79 -4.06
CA LEU A 20 7.62 5.38 -2.90
C LEU A 20 7.27 6.56 -1.99
N LEU A 21 8.22 7.49 -1.76
CA LEU A 21 8.12 8.48 -0.68
C LEU A 21 7.92 9.92 -1.19
N HIS A 22 8.62 10.35 -2.25
CA HIS A 22 8.59 11.75 -2.69
C HIS A 22 7.59 12.01 -3.83
N LEU A 23 7.64 11.22 -4.91
CA LEU A 23 6.80 11.45 -6.11
C LEU A 23 5.29 11.45 -5.83
N PRO A 24 4.74 10.59 -4.94
CA PRO A 24 3.33 10.70 -4.57
C PRO A 24 2.97 12.05 -3.94
N ARG A 25 3.87 12.65 -3.16
CA ARG A 25 3.66 13.95 -2.48
C ARG A 25 3.79 15.11 -3.45
N LEU A 26 4.74 15.03 -4.37
CA LEU A 26 4.85 16.01 -5.46
C LEU A 26 3.61 15.99 -6.37
N ALA A 27 3.04 14.81 -6.65
CA ALA A 27 1.78 14.69 -7.37
C ALA A 27 0.61 15.32 -6.60
N GLN A 28 0.52 15.12 -5.28
CA GLN A 28 -0.47 15.77 -4.42
C GLN A 28 -0.34 17.30 -4.45
N LEU A 29 0.88 17.84 -4.39
CA LEU A 29 1.14 19.29 -4.48
C LEU A 29 0.79 19.85 -5.86
N ARG A 30 0.96 19.07 -6.93
CA ARG A 30 0.47 19.42 -8.27
C ARG A 30 -1.06 19.48 -8.29
N ASP A 31 -1.73 18.47 -7.76
CA ASP A 31 -3.19 18.41 -7.74
C ASP A 31 -3.79 19.55 -6.89
N ALA A 32 -3.06 20.01 -5.87
CA ALA A 32 -3.36 21.20 -5.09
C ALA A 32 -3.00 22.53 -5.79
N GLY A 33 -2.50 22.51 -7.03
CA GLY A 33 -2.17 23.69 -7.81
C GLY A 33 -0.92 24.45 -7.32
N ARG A 34 -0.10 23.86 -6.45
CA ARG A 34 1.14 24.50 -5.95
C ARG A 34 2.34 24.23 -6.85
N LEU A 35 2.28 23.18 -7.66
CA LEU A 35 3.41 22.68 -8.43
C LEU A 35 2.97 22.22 -9.83
N THR A 36 3.85 22.33 -10.82
CA THR A 36 3.68 21.72 -12.15
C THR A 36 4.81 20.72 -12.38
N LEU A 37 4.47 19.46 -12.63
CA LEU A 37 5.45 18.39 -12.90
C LEU A 37 5.88 18.39 -14.37
N VAL A 38 6.96 19.09 -14.68
CA VAL A 38 7.39 19.34 -16.06
C VAL A 38 8.08 18.12 -16.66
N GLU A 39 9.08 17.60 -15.96
CA GLU A 39 9.94 16.54 -16.48
C GLU A 39 10.50 15.65 -15.38
N ILE A 40 10.57 14.35 -15.65
CA ILE A 40 11.28 13.39 -14.81
C ILE A 40 12.44 12.74 -15.59
N CYS A 41 13.63 12.80 -15.02
CA CYS A 41 14.86 12.30 -15.63
C CYS A 41 15.39 11.11 -14.84
N ASP A 42 15.84 10.07 -15.54
CA ASP A 42 16.58 8.96 -14.93
C ASP A 42 17.54 8.36 -15.97
N VAL A 43 18.74 7.97 -15.54
CA VAL A 43 19.73 7.32 -16.42
C VAL A 43 19.20 6.00 -16.99
N MET A 44 18.26 5.36 -16.28
CA MET A 44 17.48 4.24 -16.80
C MET A 44 16.16 4.77 -17.39
N GLU A 45 16.14 4.97 -18.70
CA GLU A 45 15.01 5.59 -19.42
C GLU A 45 13.65 4.93 -19.11
N GLU A 46 13.62 3.60 -18.97
CA GLU A 46 12.40 2.86 -18.60
C GLU A 46 11.80 3.32 -17.25
N ARG A 47 12.64 3.68 -16.28
CA ARG A 47 12.17 4.20 -14.97
C ARG A 47 11.56 5.58 -15.12
N ALA A 48 12.19 6.45 -15.92
CA ALA A 48 11.67 7.78 -16.21
C ALA A 48 10.31 7.71 -16.93
N VAL A 49 10.16 6.79 -17.91
CA VAL A 49 8.90 6.55 -18.62
C VAL A 49 7.81 6.06 -17.66
N ALA A 50 8.11 5.07 -16.81
CA ALA A 50 7.15 4.54 -15.85
C ALA A 50 6.71 5.60 -14.83
N ALA A 51 7.65 6.39 -14.30
CA ALA A 51 7.36 7.46 -13.37
C ALA A 51 6.54 8.59 -14.02
N ARG A 52 6.84 8.94 -15.28
CA ARG A 52 6.05 9.92 -16.05
C ARG A 52 4.59 9.51 -16.15
N GLN A 53 4.34 8.26 -16.54
CA GLN A 53 2.97 7.73 -16.69
C GLN A 53 2.25 7.66 -15.35
N LYS A 54 2.93 7.17 -14.30
CA LYS A 54 2.33 6.95 -12.99
C LYS A 54 2.00 8.24 -12.25
N PHE A 55 2.90 9.23 -12.32
CA PHE A 55 2.80 10.45 -11.51
C PHE A 55 2.41 11.68 -12.32
N GLY A 56 2.21 11.55 -13.65
CA GLY A 56 1.67 12.61 -14.51
C GLY A 56 2.64 13.76 -14.77
N PHE A 57 3.88 13.45 -15.16
CA PHE A 57 4.82 14.44 -15.68
C PHE A 57 4.54 14.72 -17.16
N SER A 58 4.80 15.94 -17.63
CA SER A 58 4.63 16.27 -19.06
C SER A 58 5.66 15.56 -19.94
N ARG A 59 6.91 15.46 -19.47
CA ARG A 59 8.06 14.89 -20.21
C ARG A 59 8.86 13.91 -19.36
N CYS A 60 9.69 13.11 -20.04
CA CYS A 60 10.75 12.33 -19.42
C CYS A 60 11.97 12.28 -20.35
N SER A 61 13.17 12.18 -19.78
CA SER A 61 14.42 12.07 -20.54
C SER A 61 15.49 11.31 -19.74
N GLY A 62 16.62 11.03 -20.38
CA GLY A 62 17.83 10.52 -19.74
C GLY A 62 18.88 11.59 -19.43
N ASP A 63 18.58 12.87 -19.73
CA ASP A 63 19.53 13.98 -19.64
C ASP A 63 18.93 15.14 -18.82
N ALA A 64 19.40 15.29 -17.59
CA ALA A 64 18.91 16.32 -16.69
C ALA A 64 19.43 17.72 -17.05
N LEU A 65 20.62 17.85 -17.65
CA LEU A 65 21.29 19.14 -17.83
C LEU A 65 20.58 20.01 -18.86
N SER A 66 20.12 19.43 -19.97
CA SER A 66 19.30 20.15 -20.95
C SER A 66 17.98 20.67 -20.36
N GLY A 67 17.48 20.03 -19.30
CA GLY A 67 16.34 20.50 -18.53
C GLY A 67 16.61 21.79 -17.75
N PHE A 68 17.83 21.98 -17.24
CA PHE A 68 18.17 23.11 -16.36
C PHE A 68 18.26 24.44 -17.10
N GLU A 69 18.60 24.46 -18.38
CA GLU A 69 18.69 25.69 -19.17
C GLU A 69 17.31 26.22 -19.58
N ARG A 70 16.25 25.42 -19.42
CA ARG A 70 14.94 25.75 -19.94
C ARG A 70 14.21 26.78 -19.08
N ALA A 71 13.54 27.70 -19.76
CA ALA A 71 12.73 28.74 -19.14
C ALA A 71 11.43 28.22 -18.51
N ASP A 72 11.07 26.95 -18.76
CA ASP A 72 9.88 26.30 -18.21
C ASP A 72 10.12 25.46 -16.95
N VAL A 73 11.33 25.55 -16.37
CA VAL A 73 11.70 24.93 -15.10
C VAL A 73 12.09 26.04 -14.12
N ASP A 74 11.52 26.03 -12.92
CA ASP A 74 11.82 26.95 -11.82
C ASP A 74 12.63 26.26 -10.71
N ALA A 75 12.34 24.99 -10.45
CA ALA A 75 12.94 24.22 -9.37
C ALA A 75 13.36 22.81 -9.83
N VAL A 76 14.44 22.29 -9.24
CA VAL A 76 15.00 20.96 -9.50
C VAL A 76 14.99 20.15 -8.22
N TYR A 77 14.41 18.95 -8.28
CA TYR A 77 14.48 17.95 -7.22
C TYR A 77 15.51 16.89 -7.60
N LEU A 78 16.45 16.62 -6.70
CA LEU A 78 17.55 15.68 -6.88
C LEU A 78 17.36 14.50 -5.92
N PHE A 79 17.02 13.35 -6.47
CA PHE A 79 16.80 12.09 -5.74
C PHE A 79 17.81 11.03 -6.20
N GLY A 80 19.03 11.12 -5.70
CA GLY A 80 20.11 10.22 -6.08
C GLY A 80 21.20 10.11 -5.02
N ASP A 81 22.44 10.06 -5.44
CA ASP A 81 23.58 10.01 -4.53
C ASP A 81 24.10 11.42 -4.17
N ALA A 82 24.86 11.50 -3.07
CA ALA A 82 25.37 12.77 -2.56
C ALA A 82 26.24 13.54 -3.57
N ARG A 83 27.00 12.87 -4.44
CA ARG A 83 27.84 13.53 -5.45
C ARG A 83 26.99 14.12 -6.56
N MET A 84 25.93 13.43 -6.95
CA MET A 84 24.92 13.94 -7.85
C MET A 84 24.23 15.18 -7.27
N HIS A 85 23.88 15.17 -5.97
CA HIS A 85 23.28 16.32 -5.30
C HIS A 85 24.16 17.56 -5.39
N TYR A 86 25.48 17.43 -5.17
CA TYR A 86 26.41 18.54 -5.35
C TYR A 86 26.58 18.96 -6.80
N THR A 87 26.89 18.02 -7.69
CA THR A 87 27.25 18.33 -9.08
C THR A 87 26.08 18.92 -9.85
N LEU A 88 24.91 18.28 -9.78
CA LEU A 88 23.71 18.79 -10.44
C LEU A 88 23.08 19.95 -9.69
N GLY A 89 23.23 20.02 -8.36
CA GLY A 89 22.77 21.15 -7.56
C GLY A 89 23.50 22.44 -7.92
N MET A 90 24.82 22.42 -8.05
CA MET A 90 25.60 23.56 -8.51
C MET A 90 25.19 23.99 -9.92
N ALA A 91 25.08 23.04 -10.85
CA ALA A 91 24.65 23.33 -12.22
C ALA A 91 23.24 23.95 -12.28
N ALA A 92 22.29 23.45 -11.49
CA ALA A 92 20.94 24.00 -11.41
C ALA A 92 20.94 25.43 -10.84
N LEU A 93 21.70 25.70 -9.77
CA LEU A 93 21.82 27.04 -9.18
C LEU A 93 22.49 28.03 -10.14
N GLU A 94 23.52 27.60 -10.89
CA GLU A 94 24.17 28.42 -11.93
C GLU A 94 23.18 28.86 -13.02
N GLN A 95 22.24 27.98 -13.37
CA GLN A 95 21.13 28.24 -14.31
C GLN A 95 19.93 28.96 -13.68
N GLY A 96 20.05 29.43 -12.44
CA GLY A 96 19.01 30.21 -11.79
C GLY A 96 17.84 29.37 -11.25
N LYS A 97 18.03 28.09 -10.96
CA LYS A 97 16.97 27.18 -10.49
C LYS A 97 17.06 26.94 -8.98
N HIS A 98 15.91 26.87 -8.33
CA HIS A 98 15.83 26.43 -6.93
C HIS A 98 16.16 24.93 -6.83
N VAL A 99 16.74 24.49 -5.70
CA VAL A 99 17.19 23.10 -5.54
C VAL A 99 16.61 22.45 -4.29
N PHE A 100 16.09 21.24 -4.46
CA PHE A 100 15.81 20.32 -3.36
C PHE A 100 16.66 19.06 -3.55
N ALA A 101 17.47 18.69 -2.56
CA ALA A 101 18.28 17.48 -2.59
C ALA A 101 17.87 16.49 -1.49
N GLU A 102 17.76 15.20 -1.80
CA GLU A 102 17.61 14.15 -0.78
C GLU A 102 18.88 14.05 0.09
N LYS A 103 18.84 13.26 1.16
CA LYS A 103 19.99 13.05 2.04
C LYS A 103 20.86 11.87 1.58
N PRO A 104 22.20 11.98 1.67
CA PRO A 104 22.96 13.12 2.20
C PRO A 104 22.92 14.34 1.27
N ILE A 105 22.75 15.54 1.84
CA ILE A 105 22.52 16.78 1.07
C ILE A 105 23.71 17.17 0.18
N ALA A 106 24.90 16.71 0.53
CA ALA A 106 26.14 16.88 -0.22
C ALA A 106 27.15 15.79 0.22
N PRO A 107 28.26 15.57 -0.50
CA PRO A 107 29.26 14.56 -0.14
C PRO A 107 30.03 14.85 1.14
N ASN A 108 30.16 16.14 1.49
CA ASN A 108 30.91 16.64 2.64
C ASN A 108 30.45 18.05 3.02
N TYR A 109 30.88 18.53 4.19
CA TYR A 109 30.57 19.84 4.72
C TYR A 109 30.96 20.97 3.77
N ALA A 110 32.19 20.93 3.22
CA ALA A 110 32.68 21.97 2.30
C ALA A 110 31.81 22.07 1.03
N ALA A 111 31.35 20.95 0.49
CA ALA A 111 30.42 20.91 -0.64
C ALA A 111 29.05 21.49 -0.28
N ALA A 112 28.52 21.19 0.92
CA ALA A 112 27.28 21.77 1.41
C ALA A 112 27.39 23.30 1.59
N CYS A 113 28.48 23.80 2.15
CA CYS A 113 28.76 25.24 2.26
C CYS A 113 28.76 25.91 0.89
N ARG A 114 29.47 25.35 -0.09
CA ARG A 114 29.51 25.93 -1.45
C ARG A 114 28.14 25.96 -2.13
N LEU A 115 27.32 24.92 -1.95
CA LEU A 115 25.92 24.94 -2.42
C LEU A 115 25.11 26.06 -1.77
N ALA A 116 25.23 26.21 -0.45
CA ALA A 116 24.53 27.25 0.30
C ALA A 116 24.98 28.66 -0.12
N GLU A 117 26.29 28.89 -0.24
CA GLU A 117 26.87 30.16 -0.69
C GLU A 117 26.42 30.51 -2.10
N MET A 118 26.41 29.54 -3.03
CA MET A 118 25.93 29.75 -4.39
C MET A 118 24.43 30.12 -4.41
N ALA A 119 23.61 29.39 -3.65
CA ALA A 119 22.17 29.68 -3.54
C ALA A 119 21.93 31.09 -2.98
N GLN A 120 22.64 31.46 -1.91
CA GLN A 120 22.56 32.78 -1.32
C GLN A 120 23.01 33.88 -2.29
N ALA A 121 24.16 33.71 -2.96
CA ALA A 121 24.69 34.69 -3.92
C ALA A 121 23.74 34.92 -5.10
N ARG A 122 22.93 33.92 -5.47
CA ARG A 122 21.94 33.99 -6.54
C ARG A 122 20.54 34.36 -6.06
N GLY A 123 20.31 34.52 -4.75
CA GLY A 123 18.98 34.74 -4.18
C GLY A 123 18.01 33.56 -4.41
N LEU A 124 18.56 32.34 -4.50
CA LEU A 124 17.82 31.11 -4.72
C LEU A 124 17.63 30.34 -3.41
N VAL A 125 16.70 29.39 -3.45
CA VAL A 125 16.39 28.50 -2.32
C VAL A 125 17.01 27.14 -2.60
N ALA A 126 17.82 26.66 -1.66
CA ALA A 126 18.41 25.33 -1.70
C ALA A 126 18.11 24.57 -0.39
N CYS A 127 17.45 23.43 -0.49
CA CYS A 127 16.98 22.61 0.63
C CYS A 127 17.51 21.18 0.62
N GLY A 128 17.49 20.54 1.79
CA GLY A 128 17.80 19.13 1.97
C GLY A 128 16.64 18.34 2.58
N GLY A 129 16.44 17.08 2.16
CA GLY A 129 15.41 16.15 2.67
C GLY A 129 15.67 15.69 4.10
N HIS A 130 15.51 16.58 5.08
CA HIS A 130 15.59 16.32 6.52
C HIS A 130 14.21 16.43 7.16
N ASN A 131 13.32 15.53 6.74
CA ASN A 131 11.91 15.47 7.13
C ASN A 131 11.65 15.47 8.66
N ARG A 132 12.59 15.01 9.50
CA ARG A 132 12.43 15.01 10.96
C ARG A 132 12.18 16.39 11.56
N ARG A 133 12.74 17.45 10.98
CA ARG A 133 12.48 18.83 11.42
C ARG A 133 11.00 19.22 11.32
N PHE A 134 10.22 18.49 10.54
CA PHE A 134 8.79 18.74 10.30
C PHE A 134 7.86 17.82 11.08
N TYR A 135 8.40 16.90 11.89
CA TYR A 135 7.56 16.10 12.76
C TYR A 135 6.93 17.00 13.82
N ARG A 136 5.62 16.87 14.04
CA ARG A 136 4.89 17.62 15.07
C ARG A 136 5.57 17.49 16.43
N SER A 137 6.06 16.28 16.75
CA SER A 137 6.79 16.03 18.00
C SER A 137 8.07 16.86 18.12
N MET A 138 8.87 16.95 17.06
CA MET A 138 10.08 17.78 17.04
C MET A 138 9.76 19.27 17.14
N GLY A 139 8.70 19.73 16.45
CA GLY A 139 8.22 21.11 16.57
C GLY A 139 7.77 21.47 17.99
N GLU A 140 6.99 20.58 18.62
CA GLU A 140 6.50 20.77 19.99
C GLU A 140 7.63 20.77 21.00
N VAL A 141 8.56 19.80 20.92
CA VAL A 141 9.76 19.79 21.76
C VAL A 141 10.50 21.11 21.60
N ARG A 142 10.82 21.53 20.37
CA ARG A 142 11.55 22.78 20.14
C ARG A 142 10.84 24.00 20.74
N ARG A 143 9.51 24.08 20.60
CA ARG A 143 8.69 25.16 21.18
C ARG A 143 8.79 25.20 22.69
N LEU A 144 8.74 24.04 23.36
CA LEU A 144 8.82 23.96 24.82
C LEU A 144 10.19 24.35 25.39
N GLY A 145 11.26 24.10 24.64
CA GLY A 145 12.61 24.49 25.03
C GLY A 145 12.82 26.01 25.15
N GLY A 146 12.06 26.81 24.39
CA GLY A 146 12.33 28.23 24.19
C GLY A 146 12.47 29.10 25.46
N LYS A 147 11.69 28.86 26.52
CA LYS A 147 11.82 29.58 27.81
C LYS A 147 12.58 28.78 28.88
N ALA A 148 12.67 27.46 28.72
CA ALA A 148 13.20 26.56 29.75
C ALA A 148 14.71 26.33 29.62
N GLY A 149 15.26 26.42 28.40
CA GLY A 149 16.64 26.10 28.08
C GLY A 149 16.94 24.60 28.22
N TRP A 150 17.45 23.96 27.18
CA TRP A 150 17.83 22.54 27.28
C TRP A 150 19.15 22.38 28.02
N HIS A 151 19.21 21.50 29.01
CA HIS A 151 20.43 21.19 29.77
C HIS A 151 21.08 19.88 29.33
N SER A 152 20.26 18.90 28.94
CA SER A 152 20.69 17.58 28.47
C SER A 152 19.88 17.18 27.24
N LEU A 153 20.56 16.70 26.22
CA LEU A 153 19.99 16.23 24.96
C LEU A 153 20.56 14.85 24.63
N GLU A 154 19.72 13.95 24.15
CA GLU A 154 20.12 12.59 23.79
C GLU A 154 19.51 12.23 22.45
N ALA A 155 20.30 11.63 21.57
CA ALA A 155 19.83 11.06 20.32
C ALA A 155 20.47 9.69 20.08
N VAL A 156 19.61 8.69 19.90
CA VAL A 156 19.99 7.32 19.60
C VAL A 156 19.45 6.97 18.22
N PHE A 157 20.33 6.46 17.35
CA PHE A 157 19.97 5.99 16.04
C PHE A 157 20.67 4.67 15.70
N HIS A 158 19.95 3.58 15.70
CA HIS A 158 20.47 2.25 15.42
C HIS A 158 19.75 1.64 14.22
N LYS A 159 20.47 0.81 13.48
CA LYS A 159 19.90 0.00 12.41
C LYS A 159 20.47 -1.42 12.46
N PRO A 160 19.64 -2.42 12.12
CA PRO A 160 20.08 -3.80 11.96
C PRO A 160 20.63 -4.01 10.56
N SER A 161 21.81 -3.43 10.30
CA SER A 161 22.42 -3.42 8.97
C SER A 161 23.87 -3.90 9.00
N HIS A 162 24.17 -4.83 9.91
CA HIS A 162 25.48 -5.44 10.05
C HIS A 162 25.94 -6.06 8.72
N GLY A 163 27.14 -5.67 8.26
CA GLY A 163 27.73 -6.15 7.00
C GLY A 163 27.11 -5.56 5.73
N VAL A 164 26.14 -4.65 5.83
CA VAL A 164 25.51 -3.99 4.68
C VAL A 164 26.25 -2.69 4.36
N ALA A 165 26.57 -2.47 3.09
CA ALA A 165 27.18 -1.21 2.66
C ALA A 165 26.21 -0.03 2.81
N PRO A 166 26.70 1.19 3.13
CA PRO A 166 25.87 2.38 3.18
C PRO A 166 25.14 2.63 1.85
N PRO A 167 23.85 3.01 1.90
CA PRO A 167 23.08 3.27 0.69
C PRO A 167 23.39 4.66 0.09
N PHE A 168 22.87 4.93 -1.11
CA PHE A 168 22.87 6.25 -1.76
C PHE A 168 24.26 6.88 -1.98
N GLY A 169 25.29 6.03 -2.11
CA GLY A 169 26.67 6.49 -2.32
C GLY A 169 27.25 7.26 -1.13
N ALA A 170 26.66 7.13 0.06
CA ALA A 170 27.19 7.72 1.29
C ALA A 170 28.52 7.05 1.68
N SER A 171 29.42 7.82 2.31
CA SER A 171 30.69 7.32 2.83
C SER A 171 30.51 6.38 4.01
N SER A 172 29.42 6.56 4.77
CA SER A 172 29.13 5.82 5.99
C SER A 172 27.63 5.72 6.24
N TRP A 173 27.26 4.86 7.18
CA TRP A 173 25.88 4.83 7.68
C TRP A 173 25.50 6.04 8.56
N LEU A 174 26.50 6.70 9.17
CA LEU A 174 26.29 7.93 9.91
C LEU A 174 25.76 9.00 8.95
N THR A 175 26.46 9.25 7.84
CA THR A 175 26.02 10.23 6.83
C THR A 175 24.75 9.78 6.09
N ALA A 176 24.56 8.47 5.86
CA ALA A 176 23.38 7.96 5.15
C ALA A 176 22.06 8.07 5.95
N ASN A 177 22.12 7.92 7.28
CA ASN A 177 20.92 7.82 8.13
C ASN A 177 21.08 8.39 9.54
N GLY A 178 22.23 8.21 10.19
CA GLY A 178 22.48 8.77 11.53
C GLY A 178 22.44 10.32 11.56
N ILE A 179 22.69 10.93 10.40
CA ILE A 179 22.73 12.38 10.19
C ILE A 179 21.46 13.08 10.66
N HIS A 180 20.30 12.47 10.48
CA HIS A 180 19.03 13.04 10.92
C HIS A 180 18.93 13.15 12.45
N ALA A 181 19.54 12.23 13.19
CA ALA A 181 19.51 12.23 14.65
C ALA A 181 20.50 13.27 15.20
N LEU A 182 21.64 13.41 14.53
CA LEU A 182 22.61 14.47 14.80
C LEU A 182 22.02 15.85 14.50
N ASP A 183 21.34 16.00 13.38
CA ASP A 183 20.62 17.20 12.98
C ASP A 183 19.51 17.58 13.96
N ALA A 184 18.77 16.59 14.49
CA ALA A 184 17.73 16.83 15.49
C ALA A 184 18.30 17.47 16.77
N LEU A 185 19.49 17.07 17.23
CA LEU A 185 20.14 17.70 18.38
C LEU A 185 20.41 19.20 18.12
N LEU A 186 20.96 19.52 16.96
CA LEU A 186 21.24 20.90 16.55
C LEU A 186 19.95 21.71 16.38
N PHE A 187 18.94 21.10 15.76
CA PHE A 187 17.64 21.71 15.53
C PHE A 187 16.91 22.02 16.84
N ILE A 188 16.89 21.08 17.80
CA ILE A 188 16.19 21.28 19.07
C ILE A 188 16.93 22.28 19.96
N ASN A 189 18.28 22.23 20.02
CA ASN A 189 19.03 23.20 20.83
C ASN A 189 18.98 24.61 20.24
N GLY A 190 18.97 24.73 18.91
CA GLY A 190 18.92 26.02 18.22
C GLY A 190 20.27 26.76 18.17
N SER A 191 21.35 26.14 18.61
CA SER A 191 22.74 26.63 18.56
C SER A 191 23.72 25.50 18.23
N LEU A 192 24.98 25.84 17.99
CA LEU A 192 26.02 24.85 17.64
C LEU A 192 26.89 24.50 18.86
N PRO A 193 27.31 23.23 19.01
CA PRO A 193 28.20 22.80 20.08
C PRO A 193 29.62 23.35 19.85
N ASP A 194 30.30 23.77 20.92
CA ASP A 194 31.68 24.27 20.88
C ASP A 194 32.73 23.18 21.17
N HIS A 195 32.30 22.01 21.64
CA HIS A 195 33.18 20.88 21.94
C HIS A 195 32.53 19.56 21.57
N ILE A 196 33.38 18.60 21.19
CA ILE A 196 32.99 17.22 20.90
C ILE A 196 34.01 16.24 21.48
N ALA A 197 33.53 15.11 22.00
CA ALA A 197 34.37 13.96 22.34
C ALA A 197 33.77 12.71 21.68
N THR A 198 34.57 11.95 20.94
CA THR A 198 34.07 10.88 20.06
C THR A 198 34.68 9.52 20.40
N SER A 199 33.92 8.47 20.09
CA SER A 199 34.36 7.09 20.18
C SER A 199 33.82 6.33 18.98
N VAL A 200 34.71 5.71 18.21
CA VAL A 200 34.40 5.16 16.89
C VAL A 200 34.88 3.72 16.79
N ARG A 201 34.02 2.89 16.21
CA ARG A 201 34.31 1.56 15.72
C ARG A 201 33.70 1.41 14.32
N PRO A 202 34.09 0.40 13.53
CA PRO A 202 33.46 0.18 12.22
C PRO A 202 31.94 0.13 12.33
N ASN A 203 31.24 1.05 11.64
CA ASN A 203 29.77 1.18 11.65
C ASN A 203 29.13 1.45 13.03
N SER A 204 29.90 1.95 14.00
CA SER A 204 29.42 2.32 15.33
C SER A 204 30.12 3.60 15.79
N TYR A 205 29.31 4.62 16.08
CA TYR A 205 29.73 5.98 16.34
C TYR A 205 29.08 6.46 17.63
N ALA A 206 29.86 7.09 18.50
CA ALA A 206 29.37 7.74 19.70
C ALA A 206 30.02 9.12 19.81
N ALA A 207 29.25 10.10 20.28
CA ALA A 207 29.75 11.43 20.56
C ALA A 207 29.10 12.04 21.80
N LEU A 208 29.89 12.78 22.57
CA LEU A 208 29.42 13.73 23.56
C LEU A 208 29.64 15.14 23.01
N LEU A 209 28.62 15.98 23.10
CA LEU A 209 28.60 17.35 22.62
C LEU A 209 28.42 18.30 23.79
N ARG A 210 29.03 19.48 23.71
CA ARG A 210 28.80 20.57 24.67
C ARG A 210 28.55 21.86 23.92
N TRP A 211 27.59 22.65 24.39
CA TRP A 211 27.27 23.97 23.87
C TRP A 211 27.82 25.09 24.76
N PRO A 212 28.02 26.30 24.19
CA PRO A 212 28.50 27.46 24.94
C PRO A 212 27.65 27.86 26.15
N ASP A 213 26.34 27.58 26.10
CA ASP A 213 25.38 27.83 27.18
C ASP A 213 25.44 26.77 28.30
N GLY A 214 26.31 25.77 28.18
CA GLY A 214 26.48 24.69 29.14
C GLY A 214 25.59 23.46 28.88
N ALA A 215 24.73 23.48 27.85
CA ALA A 215 23.97 22.30 27.46
C ALA A 215 24.90 21.16 27.02
N ARG A 216 24.48 19.91 27.29
CA ARG A 216 25.27 18.71 26.98
C ARG A 216 24.44 17.74 26.15
N GLY A 217 25.08 17.11 25.17
CA GLY A 217 24.45 16.20 24.24
C GLY A 217 25.12 14.84 24.25
N SER A 218 24.35 13.77 24.12
CA SER A 218 24.87 12.45 23.76
C SER A 218 24.28 11.99 22.43
N PHE A 219 25.13 11.41 21.60
CA PHE A 219 24.75 10.88 20.30
C PHE A 219 25.30 9.47 20.16
N LEU A 220 24.44 8.52 19.81
CA LEU A 220 24.81 7.12 19.58
C LEU A 220 24.26 6.67 18.23
N CYS A 221 25.14 6.30 17.30
CA CYS A 221 24.77 5.68 16.03
C CYS A 221 25.41 4.30 15.91
N ASN A 222 24.62 3.24 15.75
CA ASN A 222 25.16 1.87 15.63
C ASN A 222 24.41 1.08 14.57
N ASN A 223 25.11 0.79 13.48
CA ASN A 223 24.56 0.02 12.36
C ASN A 223 24.89 -1.47 12.45
N ASN A 224 25.63 -1.87 13.48
CA ASN A 224 25.83 -3.26 13.88
C ASN A 224 24.81 -3.71 14.94
N ALA A 225 23.90 -2.84 15.36
CA ALA A 225 22.87 -3.17 16.34
C ALA A 225 21.95 -4.29 15.83
N GLY A 226 21.36 -5.10 16.73
CA GLY A 226 20.42 -6.16 16.35
C GLY A 226 19.03 -5.65 15.95
N GLU A 227 18.70 -4.42 16.36
CA GLU A 227 17.39 -3.80 16.15
C GLU A 227 17.51 -2.43 15.47
N ARG A 228 16.39 -1.97 14.92
CA ARG A 228 16.24 -0.56 14.58
C ARG A 228 15.80 0.16 15.85
N ARG A 229 16.47 1.27 16.16
CA ARG A 229 16.05 2.15 17.24
C ARG A 229 16.25 3.58 16.85
N GLU A 230 15.23 4.40 17.01
CA GLU A 230 15.35 5.84 16.91
C GLU A 230 14.67 6.49 18.10
N ALA A 231 15.44 7.14 18.95
CA ALA A 231 14.93 7.73 20.18
C ALA A 231 15.66 9.03 20.53
N TYR A 232 14.94 9.93 21.18
CA TYR A 232 15.43 11.21 21.63
C TYR A 232 14.98 11.48 23.06
N ALA A 233 15.82 12.16 23.84
CA ALA A 233 15.44 12.69 25.14
C ALA A 233 16.00 14.10 25.33
N PHE A 234 15.18 15.00 25.86
CA PHE A 234 15.53 16.38 26.08
C PHE A 234 15.09 16.79 27.48
N HIS A 235 16.01 17.33 28.26
CA HIS A 235 15.78 17.67 29.66
C HIS A 235 16.10 19.13 29.94
N ALA A 236 15.17 19.79 30.62
CA ALA A 236 15.30 21.12 31.17
C ALA A 236 14.85 21.10 32.64
N ALA A 237 14.99 22.21 33.36
CA ALA A 237 14.50 22.30 34.73
C ALA A 237 12.97 22.04 34.78
N GLY A 238 12.56 20.97 35.46
CA GLY A 238 11.14 20.60 35.62
C GLY A 238 10.44 20.11 34.34
N LEU A 239 11.18 19.85 33.26
CA LEU A 239 10.64 19.40 31.98
C LEU A 239 11.50 18.29 31.39
N THR A 240 10.86 17.21 30.96
CA THR A 240 11.49 16.18 30.14
C THR A 240 10.61 15.88 28.94
N CYS A 241 11.21 15.85 27.75
CA CYS A 241 10.57 15.39 26.54
C CYS A 241 11.31 14.16 26.02
N ARG A 242 10.61 13.05 25.78
CA ARG A 242 11.16 11.86 25.14
C ARG A 242 10.39 11.57 23.88
N ILE A 243 11.08 11.26 22.80
CA ILE A 243 10.47 10.79 21.55
C ILE A 243 11.03 9.40 21.30
N ASP A 244 10.15 8.42 21.12
CA ASP A 244 10.52 7.09 20.64
C ASP A 244 9.71 6.73 19.38
N GLU A 245 9.72 5.45 19.01
CA GLU A 245 9.04 4.99 17.81
C GLU A 245 7.50 5.02 17.94
N GLU A 246 6.97 5.11 19.16
CA GLU A 246 5.53 5.03 19.46
C GLU A 246 4.93 6.41 19.73
N ALA A 247 5.63 7.25 20.51
CA ALA A 247 5.06 8.48 21.02
C ALA A 247 6.07 9.60 21.35
N LEU A 248 5.51 10.80 21.52
CA LEU A 248 6.11 11.89 22.27
C LEU A 248 5.62 11.81 23.72
N HIS A 249 6.53 11.74 24.67
CA HIS A 249 6.27 11.83 26.10
C HIS A 249 6.75 13.16 26.66
N ILE A 250 5.87 13.94 27.27
CA ILE A 250 6.19 15.21 27.91
C ILE A 250 5.91 15.07 29.41
N ALA A 251 6.96 15.11 30.22
CA ALA A 251 6.87 15.04 31.67
C ALA A 251 7.10 16.41 32.32
N ARG A 252 6.19 16.81 33.21
CA ARG A 252 6.26 18.03 34.04
C ARG A 252 5.73 17.72 35.45
N ALA A 253 6.42 18.17 36.48
CA ALA A 253 5.99 18.04 37.89
C ALA A 253 5.55 16.61 38.29
N GLY A 254 6.21 15.57 37.78
CA GLY A 254 5.89 14.16 38.08
C GLY A 254 4.76 13.55 37.25
N GLN A 255 4.08 14.32 36.39
CA GLN A 255 3.07 13.83 35.46
C GLN A 255 3.65 13.70 34.05
N THR A 256 3.27 12.66 33.30
CA THR A 256 3.68 12.46 31.90
C THR A 256 2.46 12.44 31.00
N HIS A 257 2.44 13.35 30.02
CA HIS A 257 1.49 13.32 28.92
C HIS A 257 2.13 12.62 27.72
N THR A 258 1.41 11.68 27.11
CA THR A 258 1.88 10.91 25.96
C THR A 258 1.00 11.22 24.76
N THR A 259 1.62 11.66 23.66
CA THR A 259 0.95 11.89 22.38
C THR A 259 1.52 10.93 21.35
N PRO A 260 0.70 10.08 20.72
CA PRO A 260 1.17 9.16 19.68
C PRO A 260 1.90 9.90 18.55
N MET A 261 2.91 9.24 17.96
CA MET A 261 3.63 9.82 16.83
C MET A 261 2.72 9.91 15.59
N PRO A 262 2.70 11.06 14.88
CA PRO A 262 2.02 11.16 13.60
C PRO A 262 2.68 10.24 12.55
N GLY A 263 1.96 9.93 11.48
CA GLY A 263 2.45 9.04 10.44
C GLY A 263 3.71 9.59 9.74
N LEU A 264 4.61 8.69 9.33
CA LEU A 264 5.84 9.03 8.58
C LEU A 264 5.60 9.90 7.33
N ASP A 265 4.40 9.80 6.75
CA ASP A 265 3.99 10.51 5.54
C ASP A 265 3.91 12.03 5.71
N ASP A 266 3.65 12.53 6.94
CA ASP A 266 3.40 13.95 7.19
C ASP A 266 4.67 14.79 7.05
N GLY A 267 5.83 14.25 7.45
CA GLY A 267 7.12 14.95 7.35
C GLY A 267 7.59 15.15 5.90
N PHE A 268 7.35 14.18 5.01
CA PHE A 268 7.71 14.29 3.59
C PHE A 268 6.82 15.30 2.85
N ALA A 269 5.53 15.37 3.18
CA ALA A 269 4.66 16.38 2.60
C ALA A 269 5.07 17.80 3.06
N ALA A 270 5.38 17.94 4.36
CA ALA A 270 5.75 19.21 4.97
C ALA A 270 7.08 19.78 4.47
N GLU A 271 8.11 18.97 4.23
CA GLU A 271 9.38 19.47 3.68
C GLU A 271 9.21 20.04 2.27
N HIS A 272 8.44 19.35 1.40
CA HIS A 272 8.17 19.85 0.05
C HIS A 272 7.34 21.12 0.08
N ALA A 273 6.32 21.19 0.92
CA ALA A 273 5.52 22.39 1.12
C ALA A 273 6.39 23.57 1.58
N ALA A 274 7.25 23.37 2.58
CA ALA A 274 8.14 24.40 3.10
C ALA A 274 9.15 24.90 2.06
N PHE A 275 9.64 24.03 1.17
CA PHE A 275 10.48 24.44 0.05
C PHE A 275 9.72 25.37 -0.92
N LEU A 276 8.49 25.02 -1.30
CA LEU A 276 7.67 25.85 -2.18
C LEU A 276 7.27 27.18 -1.52
N ASP A 277 6.97 27.17 -0.23
CA ASP A 277 6.67 28.39 0.53
C ASP A 277 7.89 29.32 0.61
N ALA A 278 9.08 28.77 0.85
CA ALA A 278 10.31 29.55 0.84
C ALA A 278 10.60 30.21 -0.52
N ILE A 279 10.33 29.50 -1.63
CA ILE A 279 10.44 30.07 -2.98
C ILE A 279 9.46 31.22 -3.17
N ALA A 280 8.18 31.00 -2.84
CA ALA A 280 7.12 31.99 -3.04
C ALA A 280 7.34 33.25 -2.18
N GLN A 281 7.81 33.07 -0.95
CA GLN A 281 8.01 34.15 0.02
C GLN A 281 9.42 34.76 -0.04
N ARG A 282 10.34 34.15 -0.78
CA ARG A 282 11.78 34.49 -0.81
C ARG A 282 12.40 34.50 0.59
N THR A 283 12.08 33.47 1.36
CA THR A 283 12.55 33.27 2.74
C THR A 283 13.48 32.07 2.83
N GLU A 284 14.23 31.98 3.93
CA GLU A 284 15.08 30.84 4.20
C GLU A 284 14.26 29.70 4.85
N PRO A 285 14.24 28.50 4.27
CA PRO A 285 13.45 27.40 4.80
C PRO A 285 14.12 26.75 6.02
N PRO A 286 13.34 26.11 6.91
CA PRO A 286 13.87 25.41 8.09
C PRO A 286 14.83 24.26 7.81
N HIS A 287 14.88 23.80 6.56
CA HIS A 287 15.69 22.69 6.06
C HIS A 287 16.58 23.16 4.90
N GLY A 288 16.94 24.45 4.88
CA GLY A 288 17.91 24.99 3.94
C GLY A 288 19.27 24.30 4.10
N ILE A 289 20.01 24.14 3.00
CA ILE A 289 21.32 23.45 3.01
C ILE A 289 22.27 24.13 4.01
N ALA A 290 22.24 25.45 4.12
CA ALA A 290 22.98 26.22 5.12
C ALA A 290 22.72 25.74 6.56
N ALA A 291 21.44 25.58 6.92
CA ALA A 291 21.01 25.15 8.25
C ALA A 291 21.27 23.66 8.53
N LEU A 292 21.48 22.85 7.49
CA LEU A 292 21.76 21.42 7.59
C LEU A 292 23.25 21.10 7.53
N ALA A 293 24.08 21.94 6.89
CA ALA A 293 25.52 21.71 6.74
C ALA A 293 26.27 21.40 8.05
N PRO A 294 25.98 22.04 9.20
CA PRO A 294 26.64 21.72 10.46
C PRO A 294 26.51 20.24 10.89
N SER A 295 25.41 19.57 10.54
CA SER A 295 25.26 18.13 10.81
C SER A 295 26.31 17.30 10.06
N LEU A 296 26.65 17.66 8.82
CA LEU A 296 27.71 16.99 8.05
C LEU A 296 29.08 17.24 8.65
N ARG A 297 29.36 18.45 9.12
CA ARG A 297 30.62 18.77 9.81
C ARG A 297 30.81 17.89 11.04
N LEU A 298 29.77 17.77 11.88
CA LEU A 298 29.82 16.89 13.04
C LEU A 298 29.99 15.42 12.64
N ALA A 299 29.30 14.96 11.59
CA ALA A 299 29.47 13.60 11.10
C ALA A 299 30.91 13.31 10.67
N GLU A 300 31.56 14.25 9.96
CA GLU A 300 32.97 14.13 9.56
C GLU A 300 33.92 14.08 10.76
N LEU A 301 33.72 14.96 11.75
CA LEU A 301 34.53 14.96 12.98
C LEU A 301 34.36 13.66 13.77
N ILE A 302 33.13 13.16 13.85
CA ILE A 302 32.82 11.87 14.47
C ILE A 302 33.51 10.75 13.72
N GLU A 303 33.41 10.66 12.40
CA GLU A 303 34.06 9.63 11.60
C GLU A 303 35.59 9.66 11.72
N ALA A 304 36.17 10.85 11.85
CA ALA A 304 37.61 11.04 12.05
C ALA A 304 38.09 10.68 13.47
N GLY A 305 37.18 10.41 14.42
CA GLY A 305 37.54 10.18 15.82
C GLY A 305 38.06 11.44 16.51
N PHE A 306 37.69 12.63 16.03
CA PHE A 306 38.15 13.89 16.59
C PHE A 306 37.54 14.15 17.97
N SER A 307 38.34 14.63 18.92
CA SER A 307 37.86 15.10 20.22
C SER A 307 38.57 16.41 20.59
N GLY A 308 37.80 17.45 20.90
CA GLY A 308 38.33 18.78 21.20
C GLY A 308 37.33 19.90 20.90
N GLU A 309 37.86 21.11 20.79
CA GLU A 309 37.12 22.30 20.36
C GLU A 309 36.65 22.17 18.91
N VAL A 310 35.39 22.50 18.67
CA VAL A 310 34.82 22.53 17.33
C VAL A 310 34.95 23.94 16.79
N ASP A 311 35.89 24.12 15.88
CA ASP A 311 36.00 25.36 15.12
C ASP A 311 34.93 25.42 14.03
N TRP A 312 34.06 26.42 14.15
CA TRP A 312 33.03 26.75 13.17
C TRP A 312 33.50 27.95 12.37
N PRO A 313 33.61 27.86 11.02
CA PRO A 313 34.04 29.00 10.21
C PRO A 313 33.19 30.24 10.47
N GLU A 314 33.79 31.44 10.47
CA GLU A 314 33.07 32.71 10.66
C GLU A 314 31.95 32.93 9.63
N THR A 315 32.09 32.33 8.44
CA THR A 315 31.09 32.33 7.35
C THR A 315 30.11 31.17 7.41
N SER A 316 30.09 30.39 8.51
CA SER A 316 29.11 29.31 8.70
C SER A 316 27.71 29.92 8.53
N PRO A 317 26.91 29.46 7.55
CA PRO A 317 25.71 30.16 7.09
C PRO A 317 24.52 30.01 8.07
N VAL A 318 24.79 29.78 9.34
CA VAL A 318 23.79 29.53 10.37
C VAL A 318 23.09 30.83 10.72
N ARG A 319 21.94 31.03 10.11
CA ARG A 319 20.89 31.84 10.73
C ARG A 319 20.11 30.95 11.70
N PRO A 320 19.80 31.43 12.92
CA PRO A 320 18.85 30.77 13.79
C PRO A 320 17.53 30.60 13.03
N VAL A 321 17.16 29.36 12.71
CA VAL A 321 15.87 29.06 12.09
C VAL A 321 14.78 29.39 13.12
N ALA A 322 13.92 30.36 12.85
CA ALA A 322 12.78 30.66 13.71
C ALA A 322 11.88 29.42 13.84
N VAL A 323 11.31 29.19 15.03
CA VAL A 323 10.33 28.10 15.24
C VAL A 323 9.18 28.33 14.28
N PRO A 324 8.92 27.40 13.34
CA PRO A 324 7.88 27.65 12.36
C PRO A 324 6.47 27.61 12.99
N ARG A 325 5.61 28.57 12.64
CA ARG A 325 4.24 28.73 13.19
C ARG A 325 3.18 27.78 12.56
N TRP A 326 3.55 26.58 12.12
CA TRP A 326 2.65 25.73 11.32
C TRP A 326 1.41 25.17 12.07
N PHE A 327 1.28 25.40 13.39
CA PHE A 327 0.34 24.66 14.25
C PHE A 327 -0.66 25.52 15.04
N ASP A 328 -0.90 26.77 14.63
CA ASP A 328 -1.86 27.67 15.31
C ASP A 328 -3.35 27.41 14.95
N GLU A 329 -3.72 26.18 14.55
CA GLU A 329 -5.13 25.77 14.46
C GLU A 329 -5.49 24.95 15.71
N ASP A 330 -6.13 25.62 16.66
CA ASP A 330 -6.63 25.09 17.93
C ASP A 330 -7.87 24.20 17.69
N PRO A 331 -7.84 22.88 17.95
CA PRO A 331 -9.02 22.04 17.95
C PRO A 331 -9.57 21.99 19.37
N SER A 332 -10.09 23.11 19.86
CA SER A 332 -10.77 23.18 21.16
C SER A 332 -12.21 23.65 21.00
N ASP A 333 -13.04 22.87 20.29
CA ASP A 333 -14.49 22.82 20.57
C ASP A 333 -15.18 21.68 19.80
N ASP A 334 -15.27 20.47 20.37
CA ASP A 334 -16.42 19.59 20.15
C ASP A 334 -16.66 18.64 21.33
N GLY A 335 -17.48 19.14 22.27
CA GLY A 335 -18.27 18.41 23.27
C GLY A 335 -18.08 16.90 23.42
N SER A 336 -17.23 16.51 24.38
CA SER A 336 -17.28 15.20 25.03
C SER A 336 -18.47 15.12 26.01
N PRO A 337 -19.26 14.04 26.05
CA PRO A 337 -20.00 13.66 27.24
C PRO A 337 -19.09 12.89 28.23
N GLU A 338 -19.33 13.22 29.49
CA GLU A 338 -18.66 12.86 30.74
C GLU A 338 -18.31 11.39 31.00
N ASP A 339 -17.29 11.24 31.84
CA ASP A 339 -16.76 10.03 32.46
C ASP A 339 -17.82 9.18 33.19
N GLY A 340 -17.75 7.86 32.99
CA GLY A 340 -18.33 6.86 33.88
C GLY A 340 -17.24 5.98 34.49
N PRO A 341 -17.37 5.54 35.76
CA PRO A 341 -16.29 4.86 36.47
C PRO A 341 -16.14 3.43 35.94
N VAL A 342 -15.00 3.12 35.33
CA VAL A 342 -14.66 1.75 34.95
C VAL A 342 -13.76 1.18 36.04
N GLY A 343 -14.30 0.20 36.75
CA GLY A 343 -13.70 -0.45 37.89
C GLY A 343 -12.53 -1.37 37.56
N ASP A 344 -11.79 -1.70 38.62
CA ASP A 344 -10.70 -2.67 38.65
C ASP A 344 -11.16 -4.06 38.15
N GLY A 345 -10.60 -4.48 37.02
CA GLY A 345 -10.80 -5.82 36.45
C GLY A 345 -9.72 -6.14 35.41
N LEU A 346 -8.65 -6.81 35.87
CA LEU A 346 -7.50 -7.31 35.08
C LEU A 346 -7.81 -7.70 33.62
N SER A 347 -7.14 -7.09 32.62
CA SER A 347 -6.57 -7.82 31.45
C SER A 347 -5.81 -6.89 30.46
N GLY A 348 -4.47 -6.91 30.52
CA GLY A 348 -3.61 -6.16 29.57
C GLY A 348 -2.18 -6.71 29.47
N THR A 349 -1.97 -8.02 29.70
CA THR A 349 -0.65 -8.57 30.07
C THR A 349 0.06 -9.37 28.96
N GLY A 350 0.01 -8.93 27.70
CA GLY A 350 0.79 -9.61 26.64
C GLY A 350 0.87 -8.87 25.31
N SER A 351 2.00 -9.04 24.61
CA SER A 351 2.39 -8.42 23.34
C SER A 351 1.80 -9.15 22.12
N MET A 352 1.75 -8.47 20.99
CA MET A 352 1.29 -9.01 19.70
C MET A 352 2.42 -9.03 18.67
N LEU A 353 2.74 -10.21 18.15
CA LEU A 353 3.68 -10.39 17.04
C LEU A 353 3.05 -9.92 15.71
N VAL A 354 3.81 -9.23 14.86
CA VAL A 354 3.43 -8.96 13.47
C VAL A 354 4.32 -9.74 12.50
N VAL A 355 3.69 -10.57 11.68
CA VAL A 355 4.30 -11.40 10.64
C VAL A 355 3.92 -10.84 9.28
N ASN A 356 4.90 -10.62 8.39
CA ASN A 356 4.68 -10.03 7.07
C ASN A 356 3.96 -8.66 7.14
N ALA A 357 4.58 -7.67 7.80
CA ALA A 357 4.00 -6.34 7.95
C ALA A 357 3.72 -5.61 6.61
N ARG A 358 4.37 -6.02 5.52
CA ARG A 358 4.21 -5.42 4.20
C ARG A 358 2.75 -5.58 3.70
N GLY A 359 2.09 -4.46 3.47
CA GLY A 359 0.70 -4.42 2.99
C GLY A 359 -0.35 -4.41 4.10
N LEU A 360 0.06 -4.51 5.37
CA LEU A 360 -0.78 -4.18 6.51
C LEU A 360 -0.74 -2.65 6.69
N SER A 361 -1.87 -1.97 6.45
CA SER A 361 -1.99 -0.52 6.67
C SER A 361 -2.08 -0.18 8.17
N LEU A 362 -1.10 -0.64 8.96
CA LEU A 362 -1.11 -0.59 10.43
C LEU A 362 -1.35 0.83 10.95
N GLY A 363 -0.71 1.84 10.36
CA GLY A 363 -0.86 3.24 10.78
C GLY A 363 -2.28 3.84 10.68
N ARG A 364 -3.23 3.17 10.01
CA ARG A 364 -4.65 3.59 10.00
C ARG A 364 -5.51 2.93 11.07
N VAL A 365 -5.02 1.88 11.74
CA VAL A 365 -5.80 1.02 12.65
C VAL A 365 -5.10 0.86 14.02
N THR A 366 -3.86 1.33 14.18
CA THR A 366 -3.08 1.24 15.42
C THR A 366 -3.63 2.07 16.58
N THR A 367 -4.53 3.03 16.33
CA THR A 367 -5.17 3.82 17.39
C THR A 367 -6.15 3.00 18.25
N SER A 368 -6.36 1.72 17.95
CA SER A 368 -7.32 0.84 18.65
C SER A 368 -6.71 -0.50 19.13
N ILE A 369 -5.38 -0.60 19.23
CA ILE A 369 -4.70 -1.83 19.67
C ILE A 369 -4.00 -1.53 21.00
N ASP A 370 -4.56 -2.00 22.11
CA ASP A 370 -4.06 -1.73 23.47
C ASP A 370 -2.88 -2.65 23.89
N ARG A 371 -2.14 -3.23 22.93
CA ARG A 371 -1.07 -4.20 23.18
C ARG A 371 0.23 -3.82 22.46
N PRO A 372 1.41 -3.98 23.10
CA PRO A 372 2.71 -3.76 22.46
C PRO A 372 2.89 -4.64 21.21
N ILE A 373 3.43 -4.07 20.13
CA ILE A 373 3.69 -4.79 18.88
C ILE A 373 5.15 -5.28 18.85
N VAL A 374 5.36 -6.56 18.51
CA VAL A 374 6.67 -7.19 18.37
C VAL A 374 6.92 -7.56 16.91
N ALA A 375 8.10 -7.22 16.36
CA ALA A 375 8.46 -7.62 15.02
C ALA A 375 8.90 -9.09 14.98
N ILE A 376 8.62 -9.79 13.87
CA ILE A 376 9.02 -11.20 13.71
C ILE A 376 10.53 -11.39 13.74
N GLU A 377 11.30 -10.40 13.28
CA GLU A 377 12.75 -10.39 13.36
C GLU A 377 13.25 -10.47 14.82
N ASP A 378 12.59 -9.78 15.76
CA ASP A 378 12.98 -9.78 17.18
C ASP A 378 12.73 -11.14 17.84
N VAL A 379 11.65 -11.83 17.42
CA VAL A 379 11.37 -13.19 17.88
C VAL A 379 12.40 -14.17 17.32
N LEU A 380 12.71 -14.08 16.02
CA LEU A 380 13.67 -14.97 15.36
C LEU A 380 15.11 -14.82 15.88
N GLN A 381 15.48 -13.62 16.33
CA GLN A 381 16.79 -13.35 16.93
C GLN A 381 16.84 -13.65 18.43
N SER A 382 15.70 -13.99 19.04
CA SER A 382 15.63 -14.29 20.47
C SER A 382 16.28 -15.62 20.80
N ALA A 383 17.32 -15.60 21.63
CA ALA A 383 17.97 -16.80 22.16
C ALA A 383 17.12 -17.52 23.24
N ARG A 384 15.98 -16.94 23.64
CA ARG A 384 15.09 -17.47 24.69
C ARG A 384 13.61 -17.41 24.25
N PRO A 385 12.74 -18.28 24.77
CA PRO A 385 11.30 -18.16 24.56
C PRO A 385 10.75 -16.80 25.02
N ARG A 386 9.71 -16.33 24.32
CA ARG A 386 8.99 -15.06 24.48
C ARG A 386 7.54 -15.33 24.95
N PRO A 387 7.34 -15.72 26.23
CA PRO A 387 6.02 -15.99 26.79
C PRO A 387 5.15 -14.72 26.91
N ASP A 388 5.71 -13.54 26.68
CA ASP A 388 4.98 -12.28 26.62
C ASP A 388 4.10 -12.17 25.38
N ILE A 389 4.40 -12.91 24.30
CA ILE A 389 3.64 -12.84 23.05
C ILE A 389 2.41 -13.73 23.14
N VAL A 390 1.22 -13.10 23.13
CA VAL A 390 -0.08 -13.78 23.28
C VAL A 390 -0.93 -13.71 22.02
N ALA A 391 -0.55 -12.89 21.04
CA ALA A 391 -1.27 -12.74 19.78
C ALA A 391 -0.29 -12.64 18.59
N ALA A 392 -0.69 -13.11 17.41
CA ALA A 392 0.08 -12.97 16.18
C ALA A 392 -0.79 -12.46 15.03
N LEU A 393 -0.47 -11.29 14.48
CA LEU A 393 -1.09 -10.72 13.29
C LEU A 393 -0.26 -11.05 12.06
N ILE A 394 -0.89 -11.63 11.04
CA ILE A 394 -0.23 -12.15 9.83
C ILE A 394 -0.75 -11.40 8.62
N GLY A 395 0.16 -10.73 7.91
CA GLY A 395 -0.09 -10.06 6.63
C GLY A 395 0.39 -10.86 5.42
N THR A 396 0.42 -10.19 4.27
CA THR A 396 0.85 -10.79 3.00
C THR A 396 2.37 -10.77 2.86
N GLY A 397 2.99 -11.94 2.73
CA GLY A 397 4.44 -12.03 2.51
C GLY A 397 4.97 -13.45 2.55
N PRO A 398 6.28 -13.62 2.35
CA PRO A 398 6.90 -14.94 2.21
C PRO A 398 7.13 -15.64 3.55
N ARG A 399 7.08 -14.94 4.69
CA ARG A 399 7.33 -15.57 6.00
C ARG A 399 6.11 -16.38 6.43
N VAL A 400 6.37 -17.54 7.01
CA VAL A 400 5.36 -18.49 7.47
C VAL A 400 5.54 -18.80 8.94
N MET A 401 4.47 -19.21 9.62
CA MET A 401 4.55 -19.68 11.00
C MET A 401 5.10 -21.10 11.00
N THR A 402 6.36 -21.28 11.42
CA THR A 402 7.01 -22.59 11.54
C THR A 402 6.92 -23.09 12.97
N ASP A 403 7.11 -24.41 13.19
CA ASP A 403 7.16 -24.96 14.56
C ASP A 403 8.25 -24.31 15.41
N ALA A 404 9.45 -24.10 14.84
CA ALA A 404 10.54 -23.41 15.54
C ALA A 404 10.16 -21.98 15.99
N LEU A 405 9.35 -21.27 15.21
CA LEU A 405 8.84 -19.95 15.59
C LEU A 405 7.78 -20.07 16.69
N LEU A 406 6.87 -21.05 16.60
CA LEU A 406 5.84 -21.29 17.60
C LEU A 406 6.44 -21.71 18.95
N ASP A 407 7.53 -22.48 18.95
CA ASP A 407 8.23 -22.92 20.17
C ASP A 407 8.84 -21.74 20.94
N LEU A 408 9.14 -20.63 20.24
CA LEU A 408 9.57 -19.38 20.86
C LEU A 408 8.41 -18.60 21.49
N MET A 409 7.15 -18.97 21.26
CA MET A 409 5.97 -18.24 21.75
C MET A 409 5.00 -19.17 22.48
N PRO A 410 5.39 -19.71 23.65
CA PRO A 410 4.63 -20.76 24.33
C PRO A 410 3.25 -20.31 24.83
N ASN A 411 3.01 -18.99 24.96
CA ASN A 411 1.75 -18.43 25.44
C ASN A 411 0.90 -17.80 24.32
N LEU A 412 1.19 -18.12 23.05
CA LEU A 412 0.39 -17.63 21.94
C LEU A 412 -1.06 -18.14 22.07
N ARG A 413 -2.04 -17.24 22.09
CA ARG A 413 -3.46 -17.57 22.28
C ARG A 413 -4.28 -17.36 21.01
N VAL A 414 -3.91 -16.41 20.15
CA VAL A 414 -4.64 -16.11 18.92
C VAL A 414 -3.71 -15.75 17.76
N ALA A 415 -4.03 -16.24 16.56
CA ALA A 415 -3.39 -15.85 15.31
C ALA A 415 -4.44 -15.29 14.34
N GLY A 416 -4.24 -14.06 13.90
CA GLY A 416 -5.12 -13.35 12.96
C GLY A 416 -4.48 -13.16 11.60
N LEU A 417 -5.17 -13.52 10.52
CA LEU A 417 -4.68 -13.38 9.15
C LEU A 417 -5.46 -12.31 8.38
N VAL A 418 -4.75 -11.30 7.87
CA VAL A 418 -5.26 -10.31 6.90
C VAL A 418 -5.23 -10.92 5.51
N GLY A 419 -6.15 -11.86 5.31
CA GLY A 419 -6.28 -12.73 4.15
C GLY A 419 -7.35 -13.78 4.45
N LEU A 420 -7.45 -14.80 3.59
CA LEU A 420 -8.43 -15.86 3.79
C LEU A 420 -7.78 -17.15 4.31
N SER A 421 -6.70 -17.63 3.71
CA SER A 421 -6.17 -18.98 3.98
C SER A 421 -4.93 -19.03 4.87
N PHE A 422 -5.00 -19.84 5.93
CA PHE A 422 -3.86 -20.20 6.76
C PHE A 422 -3.01 -21.36 6.22
N ALA A 423 -3.30 -21.92 5.04
CA ALA A 423 -2.67 -23.16 4.57
C ALA A 423 -1.13 -23.13 4.58
N ARG A 424 -0.52 -21.96 4.39
CA ARG A 424 0.94 -21.77 4.39
C ARG A 424 1.54 -21.51 5.78
N HIS A 425 0.72 -21.29 6.81
CA HIS A 425 1.13 -20.86 8.14
C HIS A 425 0.99 -21.97 9.20
N ASN A 426 1.24 -23.22 8.82
CA ASN A 426 1.21 -24.39 9.70
C ASN A 426 -0.03 -24.43 10.64
N PRO A 427 -1.26 -24.41 10.09
CA PRO A 427 -2.46 -24.24 10.88
C PRO A 427 -2.76 -25.42 11.81
N GLU A 428 -2.28 -26.62 11.47
CA GLU A 428 -2.41 -27.83 12.28
C GLU A 428 -1.61 -27.69 13.59
N ALA A 429 -0.39 -27.16 13.50
CA ALA A 429 0.48 -26.91 14.65
C ALA A 429 -0.02 -25.78 15.55
N LEU A 430 -0.68 -24.76 14.98
CA LEU A 430 -1.37 -23.70 15.74
C LEU A 430 -2.56 -24.27 16.51
N ILE A 431 -3.40 -25.09 15.86
CA ILE A 431 -4.55 -25.73 16.52
C ILE A 431 -4.11 -26.72 17.61
N ALA A 432 -3.08 -27.51 17.35
CA ALA A 432 -2.54 -28.46 18.33
C ALA A 432 -2.04 -27.76 19.61
N ARG A 433 -1.67 -26.48 19.51
CA ARG A 433 -1.26 -25.60 20.63
C ARG A 433 -2.42 -24.76 21.19
N ASP A 434 -3.66 -25.08 20.84
CA ASP A 434 -4.88 -24.36 21.25
C ASP A 434 -4.90 -22.86 20.87
N VAL A 435 -4.23 -22.51 19.77
CA VAL A 435 -4.22 -21.14 19.25
C VAL A 435 -5.49 -20.88 18.44
N ALA A 436 -6.27 -19.89 18.85
CA ALA A 436 -7.46 -19.46 18.13
C ALA A 436 -7.09 -18.81 16.79
N LEU A 437 -7.74 -19.24 15.71
CA LEU A 437 -7.48 -18.72 14.36
C LEU A 437 -8.59 -17.77 13.91
N VAL A 438 -8.25 -16.56 13.49
CA VAL A 438 -9.21 -15.57 12.97
C VAL A 438 -8.74 -14.98 11.63
N ASN A 439 -9.68 -14.58 10.78
CA ASN A 439 -9.37 -13.98 9.47
C ASN A 439 -10.39 -12.90 9.07
N ALA A 440 -10.12 -12.18 7.98
CA ALA A 440 -10.95 -11.10 7.46
C ALA A 440 -12.12 -11.57 6.55
N SER A 441 -12.72 -12.73 6.84
CA SER A 441 -13.64 -13.36 5.88
C SER A 441 -14.89 -12.54 5.56
N ARG A 442 -15.35 -11.66 6.46
CA ARG A 442 -16.55 -10.86 6.22
C ARG A 442 -16.26 -9.71 5.27
N THR A 443 -15.18 -8.97 5.48
CA THR A 443 -14.78 -7.86 4.60
C THR A 443 -14.55 -8.33 3.17
N TYR A 444 -13.87 -9.47 2.98
CA TYR A 444 -13.71 -10.05 1.64
C TYR A 444 -15.04 -10.51 1.02
N ALA A 445 -15.97 -11.03 1.82
CA ALA A 445 -17.24 -11.52 1.33
C ALA A 445 -18.14 -10.43 0.74
N GLU A 446 -18.15 -9.24 1.35
CA GLU A 446 -18.92 -8.10 0.85
C GLU A 446 -18.46 -7.69 -0.56
N ASN A 447 -17.14 -7.67 -0.79
CA ASN A 447 -16.56 -7.27 -2.07
C ASN A 447 -16.76 -8.35 -3.16
N VAL A 448 -16.54 -9.62 -2.82
CA VAL A 448 -16.84 -10.74 -3.71
C VAL A 448 -18.32 -10.75 -4.10
N ALA A 449 -19.22 -10.48 -3.15
CA ALA A 449 -20.65 -10.42 -3.40
C ALA A 449 -21.03 -9.28 -4.36
N GLU A 450 -20.42 -8.10 -4.23
CA GLU A 450 -20.62 -6.99 -5.16
C GLU A 450 -20.15 -7.35 -6.58
N PHE A 451 -18.95 -7.92 -6.69
CA PHE A 451 -18.40 -8.34 -7.98
C PHE A 451 -19.27 -9.41 -8.64
N VAL A 452 -19.70 -10.42 -7.89
CA VAL A 452 -20.58 -11.49 -8.40
C VAL A 452 -21.96 -10.94 -8.78
N LEU A 453 -22.50 -9.97 -8.07
CA LEU A 453 -23.73 -9.28 -8.48
C LEU A 453 -23.54 -8.59 -9.84
N GLY A 454 -22.40 -7.91 -10.05
CA GLY A 454 -22.03 -7.35 -11.34
C GLY A 454 -21.95 -8.40 -12.45
N LEU A 455 -21.32 -9.54 -12.18
CA LEU A 455 -21.26 -10.68 -13.11
C LEU A 455 -22.65 -11.26 -13.41
N ALA A 456 -23.53 -11.35 -12.42
CA ALA A 456 -24.91 -11.80 -12.60
C ALA A 456 -25.68 -10.86 -13.54
N ILE A 457 -25.53 -9.55 -13.37
CA ILE A 457 -26.13 -8.54 -14.24
C ILE A 457 -25.55 -8.62 -15.66
N LEU A 458 -24.22 -8.63 -15.81
CA LEU A 458 -23.53 -8.73 -17.10
C LEU A 458 -23.92 -10.02 -17.83
N GLY A 459 -23.96 -11.13 -17.09
CA GLY A 459 -24.42 -12.43 -17.55
C GLY A 459 -25.83 -12.35 -18.13
N ARG A 460 -26.79 -11.92 -17.32
CA ARG A 460 -28.22 -11.87 -17.69
C ARG A 460 -28.53 -10.89 -18.82
N ARG A 461 -27.83 -9.77 -18.86
CA ARG A 461 -27.97 -8.73 -19.90
C ARG A 461 -27.13 -8.99 -21.13
N ARG A 462 -26.30 -10.04 -21.12
CA ARG A 462 -25.32 -10.34 -22.19
C ARG A 462 -24.41 -9.14 -22.46
N GLY A 463 -24.09 -8.37 -21.42
CA GLY A 463 -23.34 -7.13 -21.51
C GLY A 463 -21.95 -7.34 -22.13
N PHE A 464 -21.28 -8.42 -21.75
CA PHE A 464 -19.96 -8.76 -22.30
C PHE A 464 -20.02 -9.19 -23.77
N VAL A 465 -21.09 -9.85 -24.21
CA VAL A 465 -21.30 -10.21 -25.61
C VAL A 465 -21.53 -8.95 -26.43
N SER A 466 -22.43 -8.06 -25.95
CA SER A 466 -22.71 -6.75 -26.54
C SER A 466 -21.43 -5.90 -26.64
N HIS A 467 -20.63 -5.87 -25.58
CA HIS A 467 -19.34 -5.17 -25.54
C HIS A 467 -18.38 -5.68 -26.62
N GLN A 468 -18.21 -7.00 -26.73
CA GLN A 468 -17.36 -7.61 -27.76
C GLN A 468 -17.88 -7.35 -29.17
N LEU A 469 -19.20 -7.36 -29.38
CA LEU A 469 -19.81 -7.01 -30.65
C LEU A 469 -19.50 -5.55 -31.02
N MET A 470 -19.71 -4.61 -30.10
CA MET A 470 -19.42 -3.19 -30.31
C MET A 470 -17.95 -2.92 -30.62
N ARG A 471 -17.02 -3.56 -29.89
CA ARG A 471 -15.58 -3.44 -30.15
C ARG A 471 -15.18 -3.94 -31.54
N ASN A 472 -15.94 -4.88 -32.08
CA ASN A 472 -15.75 -5.42 -33.42
C ASN A 472 -16.55 -4.67 -34.50
N GLY A 473 -17.17 -3.52 -34.17
CA GLY A 473 -17.94 -2.69 -35.09
C GLY A 473 -19.39 -3.15 -35.32
N GLY A 474 -19.90 -4.09 -34.51
CA GLY A 474 -21.29 -4.55 -34.52
C GLY A 474 -22.21 -3.75 -33.59
N TRP A 475 -23.51 -4.04 -33.64
CA TRP A 475 -24.55 -3.39 -32.80
C TRP A 475 -25.54 -4.44 -32.27
N GLY A 476 -25.92 -4.33 -30.98
CA GLY A 476 -26.91 -5.20 -30.32
C GLY A 476 -26.31 -6.18 -29.29
N SER A 477 -27.19 -6.88 -28.56
CA SER A 477 -26.85 -7.78 -27.44
C SER A 477 -26.96 -9.28 -27.76
N VAL A 478 -27.30 -9.60 -29.01
CA VAL A 478 -27.53 -10.96 -29.51
C VAL A 478 -26.85 -11.10 -30.87
N VAL A 479 -26.07 -12.18 -31.06
CA VAL A 479 -25.65 -12.60 -32.39
C VAL A 479 -26.90 -13.08 -33.11
N GLN A 480 -27.53 -12.23 -33.94
CA GLN A 480 -28.75 -12.61 -34.66
C GLN A 480 -28.45 -13.76 -35.65
N PRO A 481 -29.04 -14.96 -35.46
CA PRO A 481 -28.72 -16.10 -36.32
C PRO A 481 -29.31 -15.96 -37.73
N ASP A 482 -30.38 -15.19 -37.94
CA ASP A 482 -31.13 -15.17 -39.21
C ASP A 482 -31.48 -13.76 -39.70
N SER A 483 -30.49 -12.86 -39.81
CA SER A 483 -30.67 -11.66 -40.62
C SER A 483 -30.44 -11.98 -42.10
N TRP A 484 -31.16 -11.32 -43.02
CA TRP A 484 -30.89 -11.38 -44.46
C TRP A 484 -29.39 -11.18 -44.80
N ARG A 485 -28.67 -10.46 -43.94
CA ARG A 485 -27.21 -10.26 -44.01
C ARG A 485 -26.42 -11.57 -43.81
N GLY A 486 -26.90 -12.49 -42.97
CA GLY A 486 -26.30 -13.82 -42.78
C GLY A 486 -26.46 -14.73 -44.00
N SER A 487 -27.65 -14.73 -44.62
CA SER A 487 -27.91 -15.43 -45.89
C SER A 487 -27.12 -14.81 -47.06
N ALA A 488 -27.01 -13.48 -47.11
CA ALA A 488 -26.17 -12.77 -48.07
C ALA A 488 -24.67 -13.10 -47.89
N LEU A 489 -24.20 -13.32 -46.65
CA LEU A 489 -22.82 -13.73 -46.38
C LEU A 489 -22.53 -15.18 -46.81
N LYS A 490 -23.49 -16.10 -46.65
CA LYS A 490 -23.39 -17.49 -47.17
C LYS A 490 -23.27 -17.48 -48.69
N ALA A 491 -24.12 -16.71 -49.37
CA ALA A 491 -24.04 -16.51 -50.81
C ALA A 491 -22.68 -15.89 -51.21
N ALA A 492 -22.26 -14.81 -50.54
CA ALA A 492 -20.98 -14.14 -50.81
C ALA A 492 -19.75 -15.07 -50.63
N ARG A 493 -19.81 -16.03 -49.69
CA ARG A 493 -18.78 -17.06 -49.50
C ARG A 493 -18.69 -18.04 -50.68
N ALA A 494 -19.82 -18.42 -51.26
CA ALA A 494 -19.86 -19.28 -52.44
C ALA A 494 -19.30 -18.55 -53.69
N VAL A 495 -19.44 -17.23 -53.77
CA VAL A 495 -18.91 -16.42 -54.88
C VAL A 495 -17.45 -15.98 -54.66
N ARG A 496 -16.88 -16.16 -53.45
CA ARG A 496 -15.51 -15.76 -53.11
C ARG A 496 -14.42 -16.28 -54.07
N PRO A 497 -14.38 -17.58 -54.44
CA PRO A 497 -13.34 -18.06 -55.36
C PRO A 497 -13.51 -17.47 -56.78
N ILE A 498 -14.73 -17.10 -57.17
CA ILE A 498 -15.01 -16.44 -58.46
C ILE A 498 -14.55 -14.97 -58.41
N ALA A 499 -14.89 -14.25 -57.34
CA ALA A 499 -14.50 -12.85 -57.16
C ALA A 499 -12.98 -12.65 -56.99
N ALA A 500 -12.29 -13.60 -56.36
CA ALA A 500 -10.83 -13.63 -56.29
C ALA A 500 -10.20 -13.83 -57.67
N ARG A 501 -10.82 -14.66 -58.53
CA ARG A 501 -10.41 -14.86 -59.93
C ARG A 501 -10.59 -13.62 -60.80
N MET A 502 -11.55 -12.76 -60.46
CA MET A 502 -11.85 -11.52 -61.17
C MET A 502 -11.16 -10.27 -60.59
N GLY A 503 -10.29 -10.41 -59.59
CA GLY A 503 -9.53 -9.28 -59.02
C GLY A 503 -10.35 -8.29 -58.17
N LEU A 504 -11.60 -8.62 -57.83
CA LEU A 504 -12.53 -7.74 -57.07
C LEU A 504 -12.38 -7.85 -55.54
N GLU A 505 -11.37 -8.58 -55.06
CA GLU A 505 -11.10 -8.82 -53.65
C GLU A 505 -10.94 -7.57 -52.76
N PRO A 506 -10.31 -6.47 -53.21
CA PRO A 506 -10.14 -5.26 -52.38
C PRO A 506 -11.47 -4.56 -52.08
N LEU A 507 -12.40 -4.54 -53.04
CA LEU A 507 -13.73 -3.93 -52.90
C LEU A 507 -14.62 -4.72 -51.94
N LEU A 508 -14.57 -6.06 -52.03
CA LEU A 508 -15.30 -6.95 -51.13
C LEU A 508 -14.71 -6.92 -49.71
N ARG A 509 -13.39 -6.85 -49.52
CA ARG A 509 -12.74 -6.81 -48.21
C ARG A 509 -13.26 -5.70 -47.29
N ARG A 510 -13.64 -4.53 -47.84
CA ARG A 510 -14.12 -3.38 -47.07
C ARG A 510 -15.53 -3.64 -46.50
N GLY A 511 -16.44 -4.16 -47.32
CA GLY A 511 -17.78 -4.57 -46.88
C GLY A 511 -17.75 -5.81 -45.98
N TRP A 512 -16.81 -6.72 -46.19
CA TRP A 512 -16.71 -7.98 -45.45
C TRP A 512 -16.12 -7.82 -44.06
N ARG A 513 -15.24 -6.84 -43.85
CA ARG A 513 -14.76 -6.46 -42.49
C ARG A 513 -15.88 -5.82 -41.67
N GLN A 514 -16.76 -5.05 -42.29
CA GLN A 514 -17.93 -4.44 -41.63
C GLN A 514 -19.07 -5.44 -41.39
N ALA A 515 -19.15 -6.52 -42.18
CA ALA A 515 -20.22 -7.52 -42.12
C ALA A 515 -19.77 -8.87 -41.55
N ARG A 516 -18.75 -8.94 -40.68
CA ARG A 516 -18.40 -10.17 -39.95
C ARG A 516 -19.30 -10.33 -38.72
N PRO A 517 -20.40 -11.11 -38.76
CA PRO A 517 -20.99 -11.60 -37.52
C PRO A 517 -19.97 -12.56 -36.88
N LEU A 518 -19.80 -12.44 -35.57
CA LEU A 518 -19.09 -13.42 -34.76
C LEU A 518 -19.77 -14.79 -34.98
N HIS A 519 -19.22 -15.61 -35.87
CA HIS A 519 -19.72 -16.96 -36.12
C HIS A 519 -19.37 -17.84 -34.91
N GLY A 520 -20.34 -18.57 -34.37
CA GLY A 520 -20.08 -19.65 -33.42
C GLY A 520 -21.14 -19.92 -32.34
N ILE A 521 -22.26 -19.20 -32.30
CA ILE A 521 -23.25 -19.38 -31.22
C ILE A 521 -24.55 -19.99 -31.80
N ALA A 522 -24.77 -21.27 -31.55
CA ALA A 522 -26.09 -21.91 -31.65
C ALA A 522 -26.94 -21.55 -30.38
N PRO A 523 -28.17 -22.04 -30.19
CA PRO A 523 -29.38 -21.26 -29.88
C PRO A 523 -29.43 -20.38 -28.61
N ALA A 524 -28.44 -20.36 -27.71
CA ALA A 524 -28.52 -19.43 -26.56
C ALA A 524 -28.23 -17.97 -26.92
N ALA A 525 -27.60 -17.69 -28.07
CA ALA A 525 -27.59 -16.33 -28.62
C ALA A 525 -29.01 -15.81 -28.88
N SER A 526 -29.96 -16.65 -29.31
CA SER A 526 -31.36 -16.26 -29.49
C SER A 526 -32.16 -16.12 -28.19
N THR A 527 -31.55 -16.35 -27.02
CA THR A 527 -32.26 -16.14 -25.74
C THR A 527 -32.31 -14.64 -25.44
N PRO A 528 -33.51 -14.03 -25.27
CA PRO A 528 -33.64 -12.61 -25.00
C PRO A 528 -32.83 -12.20 -23.77
N THR A 529 -32.23 -11.01 -23.81
CA THR A 529 -31.68 -10.40 -22.59
C THR A 529 -32.79 -10.21 -21.58
N ARG A 530 -32.55 -10.54 -20.32
CA ARG A 530 -33.56 -10.46 -19.26
C ARG A 530 -33.00 -9.69 -18.06
N ALA A 531 -33.91 -9.14 -17.26
CA ALA A 531 -33.53 -8.46 -16.02
C ALA A 531 -33.03 -9.46 -14.96
N LEU A 532 -32.36 -8.92 -13.94
CA LEU A 532 -32.04 -9.63 -12.70
C LEU A 532 -33.28 -9.77 -11.82
N HIS A 533 -34.13 -8.74 -11.77
CA HIS A 533 -35.40 -8.78 -11.07
C HIS A 533 -36.26 -9.97 -11.55
N GLY A 534 -36.76 -10.76 -10.61
CA GLY A 534 -37.54 -11.96 -10.86
C GLY A 534 -36.73 -13.19 -11.31
N ALA A 535 -35.42 -13.07 -11.56
CA ALA A 535 -34.58 -14.20 -11.96
C ALA A 535 -34.42 -15.20 -10.80
N THR A 536 -34.41 -16.49 -11.09
CA THR A 536 -34.05 -17.52 -10.11
C THR A 536 -32.52 -17.66 -10.08
N THR A 537 -31.92 -17.55 -8.89
CA THR A 537 -30.48 -17.70 -8.68
C THR A 537 -30.19 -18.85 -7.71
N GLY A 538 -29.48 -19.88 -8.19
CA GLY A 538 -29.01 -21.00 -7.39
C GLY A 538 -27.62 -20.74 -6.84
N LEU A 539 -27.47 -20.75 -5.52
CA LEU A 539 -26.18 -20.65 -4.84
C LEU A 539 -25.74 -22.05 -4.41
N ILE A 540 -24.57 -22.48 -4.88
CA ILE A 540 -23.99 -23.77 -4.55
C ILE A 540 -22.94 -23.58 -3.46
N GLY A 541 -23.30 -23.96 -2.23
CA GLY A 541 -22.54 -23.72 -1.01
C GLY A 541 -23.07 -22.53 -0.22
N TRP A 542 -22.90 -22.58 1.11
CA TRP A 542 -23.37 -21.54 2.02
C TRP A 542 -22.26 -21.09 2.99
N GLY A 543 -21.49 -20.10 2.55
CA GLY A 543 -20.48 -19.41 3.36
C GLY A 543 -20.70 -17.90 3.37
N GLU A 544 -19.73 -17.13 3.87
CA GLU A 544 -19.84 -15.66 3.96
C GLU A 544 -20.14 -15.02 2.60
N ASN A 545 -19.44 -15.42 1.54
CA ASN A 545 -19.65 -14.90 0.18
C ASN A 545 -21.09 -15.17 -0.31
N ALA A 546 -21.61 -16.38 -0.08
CA ALA A 546 -22.96 -16.75 -0.51
C ALA A 546 -24.03 -15.97 0.27
N ARG A 547 -23.83 -15.75 1.58
CA ARG A 547 -24.74 -14.97 2.43
C ARG A 547 -24.77 -13.50 2.01
N ALA A 548 -23.61 -12.88 1.85
CA ALA A 548 -23.49 -11.48 1.41
C ALA A 548 -24.11 -11.26 0.02
N LEU A 549 -23.96 -12.23 -0.88
CA LEU A 549 -24.59 -12.21 -2.20
C LEU A 549 -26.10 -12.43 -2.12
N ALA A 550 -26.58 -13.39 -1.31
CA ALA A 550 -28.00 -13.68 -1.16
C ALA A 550 -28.79 -12.44 -0.72
N VAL A 551 -28.29 -11.70 0.27
CA VAL A 551 -28.90 -10.45 0.74
C VAL A 551 -29.11 -9.46 -0.41
N ARG A 552 -28.07 -9.26 -1.24
CA ARG A 552 -28.11 -8.35 -2.39
C ARG A 552 -29.04 -8.83 -3.50
N LEU A 553 -29.02 -10.12 -3.81
CA LEU A 553 -29.90 -10.71 -4.82
C LEU A 553 -31.38 -10.63 -4.42
N VAL A 554 -31.70 -10.92 -3.16
CA VAL A 554 -33.06 -10.78 -2.63
C VAL A 554 -33.50 -9.31 -2.68
N ALA A 555 -32.64 -8.37 -2.27
CA ALA A 555 -32.92 -6.94 -2.37
C ALA A 555 -33.12 -6.47 -3.83
N ALA A 556 -32.43 -7.08 -4.79
CA ALA A 556 -32.64 -6.84 -6.23
C ALA A 556 -33.91 -7.52 -6.81
N GLY A 557 -34.68 -8.22 -5.97
CA GLY A 557 -35.91 -8.92 -6.34
C GLY A 557 -35.69 -10.25 -7.07
N ALA A 558 -34.51 -10.88 -6.94
CA ALA A 558 -34.27 -12.22 -7.44
C ALA A 558 -34.79 -13.29 -6.47
N LYS A 559 -35.17 -14.46 -6.97
CA LYS A 559 -35.52 -15.64 -6.17
C LYS A 559 -34.26 -16.44 -5.88
N VAL A 560 -33.80 -16.45 -4.63
CA VAL A 560 -32.55 -17.12 -4.25
C VAL A 560 -32.82 -18.53 -3.73
N LEU A 561 -32.27 -19.53 -4.42
CA LEU A 561 -32.27 -20.93 -4.05
C LEU A 561 -30.87 -21.32 -3.55
N VAL A 562 -30.78 -22.08 -2.47
CA VAL A 562 -29.49 -22.43 -1.86
C VAL A 562 -29.39 -23.94 -1.71
N PHE A 563 -28.33 -24.51 -2.28
CA PHE A 563 -27.92 -25.87 -1.96
C PHE A 563 -26.69 -25.83 -1.04
N SER A 564 -26.79 -26.47 0.13
CA SER A 564 -25.68 -26.65 1.05
C SER A 564 -25.92 -27.87 1.92
N GLU A 565 -24.90 -28.73 2.04
CA GLU A 565 -24.97 -29.97 2.82
C GLU A 565 -24.97 -29.74 4.33
N HIS A 566 -24.48 -28.58 4.79
CA HIS A 566 -24.18 -28.34 6.20
C HIS A 566 -24.79 -27.05 6.75
N ALA A 567 -25.54 -26.30 5.94
CA ALA A 567 -26.12 -25.05 6.38
C ALA A 567 -27.39 -25.28 7.20
N PRO A 568 -27.52 -24.65 8.38
CA PRO A 568 -28.81 -24.59 9.06
C PRO A 568 -29.86 -23.94 8.16
N VAL A 569 -31.00 -24.61 8.00
CA VAL A 569 -32.14 -24.13 7.19
C VAL A 569 -32.61 -22.75 7.66
N GLY A 570 -32.56 -22.49 8.97
CA GLY A 570 -32.90 -21.19 9.57
C GLY A 570 -32.04 -20.04 9.03
N ASP A 571 -30.72 -20.24 8.92
CA ASP A 571 -29.78 -19.22 8.42
C ASP A 571 -30.08 -18.83 6.96
N ILE A 572 -30.47 -19.80 6.13
CA ILE A 572 -30.81 -19.56 4.73
C ILE A 572 -32.11 -18.75 4.63
N ARG A 573 -33.12 -19.15 5.39
CA ARG A 573 -34.43 -18.47 5.40
C ARG A 573 -34.37 -17.07 5.98
N ALA A 574 -33.49 -16.83 6.96
CA ALA A 574 -33.33 -15.54 7.62
C ALA A 574 -32.95 -14.40 6.65
N VAL A 575 -32.29 -14.72 5.53
CA VAL A 575 -31.93 -13.74 4.49
C VAL A 575 -32.91 -13.72 3.31
N GLY A 576 -34.07 -14.37 3.43
CA GLY A 576 -35.08 -14.45 2.37
C GLY A 576 -34.79 -15.46 1.26
N ALA A 577 -33.81 -16.35 1.46
CA ALA A 577 -33.48 -17.42 0.51
C ALA A 577 -34.19 -18.74 0.84
N THR A 578 -34.29 -19.64 -0.15
CA THR A 578 -34.96 -20.95 0.00
C THR A 578 -33.94 -22.08 -0.10
N PRO A 579 -33.80 -22.95 0.93
CA PRO A 579 -32.96 -24.15 0.82
C PRO A 579 -33.62 -25.18 -0.09
N VAL A 580 -32.85 -25.75 -1.01
CA VAL A 580 -33.33 -26.72 -2.02
C VAL A 580 -32.30 -27.83 -2.27
N ALA A 581 -32.71 -28.89 -2.97
CA ALA A 581 -31.79 -29.91 -3.47
C ALA A 581 -30.89 -29.37 -4.60
N LEU A 582 -29.71 -29.99 -4.80
CA LEU A 582 -28.73 -29.57 -5.81
C LEU A 582 -29.36 -29.42 -7.20
N GLY A 583 -30.19 -30.37 -7.59
CA GLY A 583 -30.85 -30.38 -8.89
C GLY A 583 -31.73 -29.15 -9.15
N GLU A 584 -32.41 -28.66 -8.12
CA GLU A 584 -33.27 -27.47 -8.21
C GLU A 584 -32.43 -26.19 -8.29
N ALA A 585 -31.36 -26.10 -7.49
CA ALA A 585 -30.42 -24.98 -7.54
C ALA A 585 -29.73 -24.89 -8.91
N LEU A 586 -29.33 -26.02 -9.51
CA LEU A 586 -28.73 -26.07 -10.85
C LEU A 586 -29.71 -25.69 -11.97
N ALA A 587 -31.02 -25.88 -11.76
CA ALA A 587 -32.04 -25.50 -12.72
C ALA A 587 -32.38 -23.98 -12.70
N ALA A 588 -31.62 -23.15 -11.99
CA ALA A 588 -31.84 -21.71 -11.91
C ALA A 588 -31.42 -20.96 -13.21
N ASP A 589 -31.86 -19.70 -13.35
CA ASP A 589 -31.41 -18.82 -14.45
C ASP A 589 -29.93 -18.43 -14.30
N ILE A 590 -29.48 -18.34 -13.04
CA ILE A 590 -28.11 -18.02 -12.65
C ILE A 590 -27.68 -19.07 -11.63
N VAL A 591 -26.51 -19.68 -11.81
CA VAL A 591 -25.92 -20.62 -10.86
C VAL A 591 -24.57 -20.06 -10.44
N SER A 592 -24.39 -19.78 -9.15
CA SER A 592 -23.14 -19.22 -8.61
C SER A 592 -22.48 -20.18 -7.65
N LEU A 593 -21.20 -20.47 -7.87
CA LEU A 593 -20.43 -21.39 -7.05
C LEU A 593 -19.78 -20.65 -5.87
N HIS A 594 -20.08 -21.11 -4.65
CA HIS A 594 -19.56 -20.60 -3.39
C HIS A 594 -19.14 -21.74 -2.44
N ARG A 595 -18.86 -22.92 -3.00
CA ARG A 595 -18.43 -24.11 -2.27
C ARG A 595 -16.91 -24.10 -2.07
N GLY A 596 -16.44 -24.51 -0.89
CA GLY A 596 -15.01 -24.70 -0.63
C GLY A 596 -14.47 -25.95 -1.33
N LEU A 597 -13.20 -25.94 -1.73
CA LEU A 597 -12.54 -27.06 -2.39
C LEU A 597 -11.88 -27.99 -1.36
N THR A 598 -12.27 -29.26 -1.38
CA THR A 598 -11.70 -30.35 -0.57
C THR A 598 -11.52 -31.58 -1.46
N PRO A 599 -10.85 -32.65 -0.99
CA PRO A 599 -10.83 -33.91 -1.72
C PRO A 599 -12.23 -34.44 -2.08
N ALA A 600 -13.24 -34.22 -1.21
CA ALA A 600 -14.61 -34.67 -1.42
C ALA A 600 -15.44 -33.74 -2.33
N THR A 601 -15.04 -32.49 -2.51
CA THR A 601 -15.77 -31.50 -3.33
C THR A 601 -15.04 -31.16 -4.63
N ARG A 602 -13.83 -31.70 -4.82
CA ARG A 602 -13.14 -31.67 -6.10
C ARG A 602 -14.00 -32.38 -7.13
N HIS A 603 -14.16 -31.73 -8.29
CA HIS A 603 -14.95 -32.22 -9.42
C HIS A 603 -16.43 -32.45 -9.05
N PHE A 604 -16.95 -31.70 -8.07
CA PHE A 604 -18.33 -31.78 -7.62
C PHE A 604 -19.37 -31.57 -8.74
N LEU A 605 -19.06 -30.74 -9.75
CA LEU A 605 -19.90 -30.59 -10.93
C LEU A 605 -19.25 -31.28 -12.13
N GLY A 606 -19.85 -32.41 -12.52
CA GLY A 606 -19.49 -33.13 -13.74
C GLY A 606 -20.42 -32.82 -14.91
N SER A 607 -20.28 -33.61 -15.97
CA SER A 607 -21.09 -33.46 -17.18
C SER A 607 -22.60 -33.63 -16.92
N ALA A 608 -22.99 -34.52 -16.01
CA ALA A 608 -24.38 -34.78 -15.65
C ALA A 608 -25.02 -33.59 -14.92
N GLU A 609 -24.30 -32.97 -13.99
CA GLU A 609 -24.75 -31.78 -13.25
C GLU A 609 -24.83 -30.57 -14.18
N LEU A 610 -23.83 -30.35 -15.02
CA LEU A 610 -23.83 -29.26 -16.00
C LEU A 610 -24.94 -29.39 -17.05
N ALA A 611 -25.41 -30.60 -17.33
CA ALA A 611 -26.56 -30.84 -18.20
C ALA A 611 -27.90 -30.37 -17.57
N ARG A 612 -27.96 -30.20 -16.24
CA ARG A 612 -29.14 -29.66 -15.55
C ARG A 612 -29.27 -28.14 -15.68
N LEU A 613 -28.20 -27.45 -16.08
CA LEU A 613 -28.26 -26.02 -16.39
C LEU A 613 -29.22 -25.78 -17.56
N ARG A 614 -30.23 -24.94 -17.34
CA ARG A 614 -31.20 -24.59 -18.37
C ARG A 614 -30.51 -23.89 -19.54
N PRO A 615 -30.99 -24.09 -20.79
CA PRO A 615 -30.56 -23.26 -21.90
C PRO A 615 -30.74 -21.77 -21.59
N GLY A 616 -29.69 -20.98 -21.82
CA GLY A 616 -29.60 -19.57 -21.46
C GLY A 616 -29.17 -19.28 -20.02
N ALA A 617 -28.92 -20.29 -19.18
CA ALA A 617 -28.43 -20.08 -17.82
C ALA A 617 -27.03 -19.43 -17.81
N VAL A 618 -26.72 -18.71 -16.73
CA VAL A 618 -25.39 -18.15 -16.46
C VAL A 618 -24.76 -18.91 -15.31
N LEU A 619 -23.64 -19.59 -15.56
CA LEU A 619 -22.80 -20.14 -14.52
C LEU A 619 -21.76 -19.08 -14.09
N ILE A 620 -21.64 -18.83 -12.79
CA ILE A 620 -20.61 -17.95 -12.24
C ILE A 620 -19.69 -18.79 -11.35
N ASN A 621 -18.39 -18.78 -11.65
CA ASN A 621 -17.39 -19.41 -10.80
C ASN A 621 -16.33 -18.39 -10.37
N VAL A 622 -16.41 -18.02 -9.10
CA VAL A 622 -15.42 -17.21 -8.37
C VAL A 622 -14.84 -17.96 -7.16
N ALA A 623 -15.12 -19.27 -7.05
CA ALA A 623 -14.72 -20.07 -5.90
C ALA A 623 -13.39 -20.78 -6.17
N ARG A 624 -13.42 -21.88 -6.95
CA ARG A 624 -12.26 -22.66 -7.40
C ARG A 624 -12.58 -23.35 -8.72
N ALA A 625 -11.60 -23.47 -9.61
CA ALA A 625 -11.81 -24.10 -10.92
C ALA A 625 -12.07 -25.61 -10.78
N GLU A 626 -11.35 -26.26 -9.86
CA GLU A 626 -11.37 -27.70 -9.61
C GLU A 626 -12.66 -28.20 -8.95
N LEU A 627 -13.64 -27.34 -8.68
CA LEU A 627 -15.00 -27.77 -8.32
C LEU A 627 -15.73 -28.38 -9.53
N ILE A 628 -15.24 -28.11 -10.74
CA ILE A 628 -15.82 -28.59 -11.99
C ILE A 628 -14.87 -29.62 -12.59
N GLU A 629 -15.41 -30.72 -13.12
CA GLU A 629 -14.62 -31.72 -13.84
C GLU A 629 -13.84 -31.12 -15.01
N PRO A 630 -12.55 -31.47 -15.20
CA PRO A 630 -11.75 -31.00 -16.32
C PRO A 630 -12.44 -31.24 -17.65
N GLY A 631 -12.58 -30.17 -18.45
CA GLY A 631 -13.17 -30.23 -19.78
C GLY A 631 -14.70 -30.28 -19.85
N ALA A 632 -15.41 -30.62 -18.76
CA ALA A 632 -16.88 -30.75 -18.76
C ALA A 632 -17.57 -29.41 -19.06
N LEU A 633 -17.14 -28.34 -18.38
CA LEU A 633 -17.66 -26.99 -18.64
C LEU A 633 -17.30 -26.49 -20.04
N LEU A 634 -16.08 -26.76 -20.53
CA LEU A 634 -15.68 -26.39 -21.88
C LEU A 634 -16.56 -27.06 -22.94
N ALA A 635 -16.86 -28.35 -22.78
CA ALA A 635 -17.73 -29.09 -23.68
C ALA A 635 -19.15 -28.48 -23.71
N ARG A 636 -19.71 -28.18 -22.52
CA ARG A 636 -21.02 -27.52 -22.40
C ARG A 636 -21.03 -26.12 -23.02
N LEU A 637 -20.01 -25.31 -22.76
CA LEU A 637 -19.91 -23.96 -23.34
C LEU A 637 -19.73 -23.98 -24.86
N LYS A 638 -19.03 -24.99 -25.41
CA LYS A 638 -18.91 -25.18 -26.86
C LYS A 638 -20.23 -25.54 -27.54
N ALA A 639 -21.15 -26.22 -26.85
CA ALA A 639 -22.52 -26.42 -27.34
C ALA A 639 -23.27 -25.07 -27.50
N GLY A 640 -22.82 -24.04 -26.78
CA GLY A 640 -23.23 -22.66 -27.00
C GLY A 640 -24.62 -22.34 -26.46
N ASP A 641 -25.18 -23.20 -25.61
CA ASP A 641 -26.53 -23.04 -25.07
C ASP A 641 -26.56 -22.50 -23.62
N ILE A 642 -25.40 -22.26 -22.99
CA ILE A 642 -25.27 -21.60 -21.69
C ILE A 642 -24.18 -20.52 -21.74
N PHE A 643 -24.09 -19.72 -20.67
CA PHE A 643 -23.06 -18.68 -20.53
C PHE A 643 -22.26 -18.90 -19.24
N ALA A 644 -21.02 -18.41 -19.20
CA ALA A 644 -20.22 -18.46 -17.98
C ALA A 644 -19.49 -17.13 -17.71
N CYS A 645 -19.40 -16.76 -16.43
CA CYS A 645 -18.47 -15.76 -15.91
C CYS A 645 -17.47 -16.48 -14.99
N ILE A 646 -16.18 -16.46 -15.36
CA ILE A 646 -15.14 -17.25 -14.72
C ILE A 646 -14.02 -16.31 -14.26
N ASP A 647 -13.75 -16.32 -12.96
CA ASP A 647 -12.67 -15.54 -12.35
C ASP A 647 -11.48 -16.42 -11.91
N VAL A 648 -11.67 -17.74 -11.82
CA VAL A 648 -10.69 -18.71 -11.33
C VAL A 648 -10.38 -19.78 -12.39
N PHE A 649 -9.13 -20.26 -12.45
CA PHE A 649 -8.66 -21.20 -13.48
C PHE A 649 -7.83 -22.33 -12.88
N ASP A 650 -7.82 -23.51 -13.52
CA ASP A 650 -7.02 -24.67 -13.07
C ASP A 650 -5.51 -24.34 -13.04
N ARG A 651 -5.08 -23.47 -13.95
CA ARG A 651 -3.74 -22.89 -13.98
C ARG A 651 -3.84 -21.38 -14.07
N GLU A 652 -3.28 -20.68 -13.10
CA GLU A 652 -3.29 -19.22 -13.06
C GLU A 652 -1.87 -18.64 -13.28
N PRO A 653 -1.67 -17.77 -14.28
CA PRO A 653 -2.61 -17.34 -15.32
C PRO A 653 -2.93 -18.45 -16.36
N PRO A 654 -4.14 -18.47 -16.95
CA PRO A 654 -4.48 -19.48 -17.95
C PRO A 654 -3.63 -19.31 -19.22
N PRO A 655 -3.22 -20.40 -19.89
CA PRO A 655 -2.37 -20.34 -21.08
C PRO A 655 -2.89 -19.38 -22.14
N ALA A 656 -1.98 -18.76 -22.92
CA ALA A 656 -2.37 -17.80 -23.96
C ALA A 656 -3.32 -18.40 -25.02
N ARG A 657 -3.25 -19.71 -25.24
CA ARG A 657 -4.10 -20.46 -26.19
C ARG A 657 -5.26 -21.21 -25.54
N ASP A 658 -5.60 -20.90 -24.29
CA ASP A 658 -6.73 -21.51 -23.61
C ASP A 658 -8.03 -21.35 -24.44
N PRO A 659 -8.76 -22.45 -24.75
CA PRO A 659 -9.99 -22.39 -25.53
C PRO A 659 -11.06 -21.45 -24.98
N LEU A 660 -11.16 -21.30 -23.65
CA LEU A 660 -12.16 -20.42 -23.01
C LEU A 660 -12.01 -18.97 -23.46
N ARG A 661 -10.78 -18.51 -23.76
CA ARG A 661 -10.49 -17.14 -24.22
C ARG A 661 -11.13 -16.79 -25.56
N ARG A 662 -11.58 -17.78 -26.33
CA ARG A 662 -12.15 -17.61 -27.68
C ARG A 662 -13.66 -17.81 -27.71
N LEU A 663 -14.25 -18.28 -26.62
CA LEU A 663 -15.68 -18.56 -26.58
C LEU A 663 -16.47 -17.27 -26.31
N PRO A 664 -17.40 -16.90 -27.20
CA PRO A 664 -18.13 -15.61 -27.09
C PRO A 664 -19.16 -15.61 -25.95
N ASN A 665 -19.55 -16.77 -25.44
CA ASN A 665 -20.46 -16.96 -24.30
C ASN A 665 -19.73 -17.04 -22.95
N VAL A 666 -18.45 -16.68 -22.91
CA VAL A 666 -17.62 -16.72 -21.71
C VAL A 666 -17.07 -15.32 -21.41
N PHE A 667 -17.23 -14.88 -20.16
CA PHE A 667 -16.58 -13.71 -19.60
C PHE A 667 -15.48 -14.14 -18.63
N LEU A 668 -14.28 -13.61 -18.81
CA LEU A 668 -13.09 -14.01 -18.05
C LEU A 668 -12.50 -12.82 -17.32
N THR A 669 -12.17 -12.99 -16.05
CA THR A 669 -11.46 -12.01 -15.22
C THR A 669 -10.27 -12.65 -14.51
N SER A 670 -9.28 -11.85 -14.13
CA SER A 670 -7.98 -12.35 -13.67
C SER A 670 -7.92 -12.56 -12.15
N HIS A 671 -8.85 -13.33 -11.60
CA HIS A 671 -8.95 -13.60 -10.16
C HIS A 671 -9.09 -12.31 -9.32
N ILE A 672 -9.96 -11.41 -9.76
CA ILE A 672 -10.13 -10.08 -9.15
C ILE A 672 -11.31 -10.00 -8.18
N ALA A 673 -12.14 -11.05 -8.05
CA ALA A 673 -13.35 -10.98 -7.24
C ALA A 673 -13.11 -10.62 -5.77
N GLY A 674 -11.93 -10.98 -5.22
CA GLY A 674 -11.53 -10.62 -3.86
C GLY A 674 -10.55 -9.45 -3.77
N SER A 675 -10.28 -8.74 -4.87
CA SER A 675 -9.23 -7.72 -4.98
C SER A 675 -9.82 -6.32 -5.06
N ALA A 676 -9.69 -5.54 -3.98
CA ALA A 676 -9.93 -4.10 -3.99
C ALA A 676 -8.96 -3.38 -3.02
N GLU A 677 -8.56 -2.17 -3.36
CA GLU A 677 -7.52 -1.41 -2.63
C GLU A 677 -8.01 -0.99 -1.24
N GLU A 678 -9.29 -0.67 -1.14
CA GLU A 678 -10.01 -0.26 0.06
C GLU A 678 -10.14 -1.39 1.11
N LEU A 679 -10.03 -2.66 0.69
CA LEU A 679 -10.22 -3.81 1.58
C LEU A 679 -9.10 -3.98 2.60
N ARG A 680 -7.88 -3.50 2.33
CA ARG A 680 -6.73 -3.79 3.19
C ARG A 680 -6.88 -3.22 4.60
N ALA A 681 -7.41 -2.00 4.70
CA ALA A 681 -7.65 -1.35 5.99
C ALA A 681 -8.83 -2.01 6.74
N GLY A 682 -9.93 -2.28 6.05
CA GLY A 682 -11.11 -2.94 6.65
C GLY A 682 -10.83 -4.38 7.09
N ALA A 683 -10.06 -5.14 6.31
CA ALA A 683 -9.68 -6.51 6.62
C ALA A 683 -8.77 -6.57 7.85
N LEU A 684 -7.82 -5.63 7.95
CA LEU A 684 -6.97 -5.48 9.13
C LEU A 684 -7.81 -5.15 10.37
N ALA A 685 -8.74 -4.19 10.28
CA ALA A 685 -9.63 -3.83 11.37
C ALA A 685 -10.52 -5.00 11.83
N GLU A 686 -11.09 -5.77 10.89
CA GLU A 686 -11.89 -6.96 11.21
C GLU A 686 -11.07 -8.00 12.00
N VAL A 687 -9.84 -8.26 11.57
CA VAL A 687 -8.95 -9.24 12.20
C VAL A 687 -8.58 -8.81 13.61
N LEU A 688 -8.13 -7.56 13.78
CA LEU A 688 -7.77 -7.01 15.09
C LEU A 688 -8.96 -7.03 16.05
N HIS A 689 -10.14 -6.61 15.59
CA HIS A 689 -11.35 -6.64 16.40
C HIS A 689 -11.68 -8.07 16.89
N LYS A 690 -11.53 -9.09 16.03
CA LYS A 690 -11.74 -10.49 16.44
C LYS A 690 -10.68 -10.99 17.41
N MET A 691 -9.42 -10.57 17.23
CA MET A 691 -8.32 -10.94 18.14
C MET A 691 -8.57 -10.37 19.53
N GLU A 692 -8.88 -9.08 19.65
CA GLU A 692 -9.13 -8.44 20.94
C GLU A 692 -10.34 -9.02 21.66
N ARG A 693 -11.46 -9.22 20.94
CA ARG A 693 -12.64 -9.86 21.52
C ARG A 693 -12.32 -11.26 22.05
N HIS A 694 -11.56 -12.06 21.31
CA HIS A 694 -11.16 -13.39 21.78
C HIS A 694 -10.29 -13.31 23.05
N LEU A 695 -9.31 -12.42 23.06
CA LEU A 695 -8.38 -12.28 24.17
C LEU A 695 -9.07 -11.76 25.44
N GLY A 696 -10.08 -10.90 25.30
CA GLY A 696 -10.99 -10.45 26.36
C GLY A 696 -12.10 -11.44 26.73
N GLY A 697 -12.09 -12.67 26.19
CA GLY A 697 -13.04 -13.73 26.55
C GLY A 697 -14.42 -13.64 25.89
N ALA A 698 -14.63 -12.69 24.98
CA ALA A 698 -15.87 -12.58 24.24
C ALA A 698 -15.94 -13.60 23.09
N PRO A 699 -17.14 -14.15 22.79
CA PRO A 699 -17.29 -15.13 21.72
C PRO A 699 -16.99 -14.50 20.35
N VAL A 700 -16.11 -15.15 19.60
CA VAL A 700 -15.77 -14.78 18.22
C VAL A 700 -15.86 -15.99 17.30
N ARG A 701 -16.10 -15.74 16.02
CA ARG A 701 -16.12 -16.81 15.02
C ARG A 701 -14.72 -17.19 14.58
N LEU A 702 -14.26 -18.35 15.05
CA LEU A 702 -12.94 -18.90 14.71
C LEU A 702 -12.95 -19.64 13.37
N VAL A 703 -11.77 -19.76 12.78
CA VAL A 703 -11.51 -20.68 11.66
C VAL A 703 -11.43 -22.10 12.24
N THR A 704 -12.37 -22.96 11.87
CA THR A 704 -12.44 -24.33 12.38
C THR A 704 -11.50 -25.26 11.59
N PRO A 705 -11.08 -26.41 12.18
CA PRO A 705 -10.30 -27.43 11.47
C PRO A 705 -10.95 -27.86 10.14
N THR A 706 -12.26 -28.04 10.14
CA THR A 706 -13.04 -28.37 8.93
C THR A 706 -12.96 -27.28 7.88
N ARG A 707 -12.94 -26.01 8.30
CA ARG A 707 -12.82 -24.85 7.40
C ARG A 707 -11.41 -24.72 6.82
N LEU A 708 -10.36 -25.02 7.58
CA LEU A 708 -8.97 -25.00 7.06
C LEU A 708 -8.78 -25.96 5.89
N ARG A 709 -9.37 -27.16 5.97
CA ARG A 709 -9.30 -28.17 4.91
C ARG A 709 -9.96 -27.73 3.60
N THR A 710 -10.76 -26.66 3.62
CA THR A 710 -11.47 -26.13 2.43
C THR A 710 -10.82 -24.86 1.87
N MET A 711 -9.74 -24.37 2.49
CA MET A 711 -9.10 -23.08 2.22
C MET A 711 -7.82 -23.18 1.37
N THR A 712 -7.62 -24.26 0.63
CA THR A 712 -6.41 -24.47 -0.18
C THR A 712 -6.24 -23.45 -1.30
#